data_AF-A0A396J918-F1
#
_entry.id   AF-A0A396J918-F1
#
_cell.length_a   1.000
_cell.length_b   1.000
_cell.length_c   1.000
_cell.angle_alpha   90.00
_cell.angle_beta   90.00
_cell.angle_gamma   90.00
#
_symmetry.space_group_name_H-M   'P 1'
#
loop_
_entity.id
_entity.type
_entity.pdbx_description
1 polymer ?
#
loop_
_entity_poly.entity_id
_entity_poly.type
_entity_poly.pdbx_seq_one_letter_code
_entity_poly.pdbx_strand_id
1 'polypeptide(L)'
;MTNLFGIHEAATLLDESNLVKYDANSGCFQVTDFGRIASYHNVAHRTISMYDNSLKPTMGYEELCQLFSLSEELKHVTVKEDEKLQLEELFNHVHIPIKESLEEPTAKVNVLLQAYISQTKLEGLSMTSDMVFITQSAGRLLWALFEIVLKRGWAQLAEKALNLCKMVTKRMWSVQTPLCQFNVIPSHILTELKKKDLTWEKYFNLSAQEVGELIRAPTMGRKLHKLIRQFPKLNLVAHVRPTTSAVLGVELTITPDFAWDDIMHGYVEPFWVIMEDKDGAQILHHEYFLLKKQHIKEDHTLNFTVSIDKCLPPQYSIRVVSDKWLGSQTVLPVSCSHLILPENYPPTELLDLQPLPVTALRNPSYEALYQDFKHFNPVQTQVFTVLYNSDDNVLVATPTGSGKTICAEFAILRNHQINTNNDMLVVYLTPNETLAKQQYLDWDKKFGNGLKLKVVELSGDPQIDLELLREGQIIVSTPERWDALNRSRKAMNVAMSVSLFIIDQLHLIGEQGGHVIEGTVSRMKSHDIGINYFIKSYSKVRLVGLSTSVSNAKDLGEWIGATSHGFFNFPLGKSVEIQTQGVDVANFEARMQAMTKPTYIAITQLVKNEQTSIVFVPSRKYVRLVAVDLIKYKGADGDKRSFLLNPLAELVPFINKISDEMLKTTLREGVGFLHEGLNGSDRDIVTQSFKSGLIQVCIITSSICREVKLSTPLVIVMGTQYYDGPENSQTNYPVADLLQMVQPVSSPLVNGHGKCIILCHTPREEYYKALLCGTYPVESVLPHFLHDSILVGVAGKFIFFKKDVVENYLANTFLYKRLTRNPEFYGCQDLAVRMSDFGKNTIADLQENKCVLLGDDRIYCTDQGEKTIKFYITYKTMAMFSASLTQTTDMGGLLDIVSKAPDFDALPIRFGIDEEEEVCRLLSNQRFPYENSKFKDTHAIANVLLQAHLSRTSVGVNLAFCQKYVLSFAHKLLQAIIAIASKKRWLGPTVLAITFNQMLIQGTWETDSVLLQVPHVTKQLAIKCQKRNISSLDDLKKMEHGKLCEIFNMSDSRLCEISQFFSHYFIPVLVYKVEHALESPEKIKVKIFFEIKKDEEFVHAPLFPTTQRKTWWLIVQRSDDCSFDMGSIEAAGSENGYMLKFTVPNRPGRTTLVIRFMCNSYRGFDRFYYLNVDVEDGKVMIREAIKSKEDKND
;
A
#
# COMPACT_ATOMS: atom_id res chain seq x y z
N MET A 1 -1.33 -54.98 -7.83
CA MET A 1 -0.05 -54.93 -8.55
C MET A 1 -0.23 -54.55 -10.02
N THR A 2 -1.16 -55.15 -10.77
CA THR A 2 -1.46 -54.80 -12.17
C THR A 2 -1.75 -53.31 -12.41
N ASN A 3 -2.48 -52.63 -11.52
CA ASN A 3 -2.75 -51.20 -11.63
C ASN A 3 -1.51 -50.30 -11.40
N LEU A 4 -0.51 -50.76 -10.64
CA LEU A 4 0.72 -49.99 -10.38
C LEU A 4 1.68 -50.04 -11.58
N PHE A 5 1.74 -51.19 -12.28
CA PHE A 5 2.52 -51.32 -13.53
C PHE A 5 1.96 -50.40 -14.63
N GLY A 6 0.64 -50.35 -14.82
CA GLY A 6 0.02 -49.46 -15.81
C GLY A 6 0.25 -47.96 -15.52
N ILE A 7 0.27 -47.55 -14.25
CA ILE A 7 0.58 -46.16 -13.86
C ILE A 7 2.04 -45.84 -14.17
N HIS A 8 2.97 -46.74 -13.86
CA HIS A 8 4.40 -46.54 -14.12
C HIS A 8 4.70 -46.46 -15.63
N GLU A 9 4.08 -47.31 -16.44
CA GLU A 9 4.21 -47.29 -17.89
C GLU A 9 3.65 -45.98 -18.49
N ALA A 10 2.46 -45.56 -18.05
CA ALA A 10 1.87 -44.28 -18.47
C ALA A 10 2.73 -43.08 -18.04
N ALA A 11 3.26 -43.11 -16.81
CA ALA A 11 4.16 -42.09 -16.28
C ALA A 11 5.43 -41.95 -17.13
N THR A 12 6.02 -43.08 -17.51
CA THR A 12 7.23 -43.13 -18.34
C THR A 12 6.95 -42.58 -19.74
N LEU A 13 5.82 -42.95 -20.35
CA LEU A 13 5.42 -42.41 -21.66
C LEU A 13 5.17 -40.88 -21.64
N LEU A 14 4.60 -40.36 -20.56
CA LEU A 14 4.40 -38.92 -20.38
C LEU A 14 5.72 -38.17 -20.16
N ASP A 15 6.68 -38.81 -19.49
CA ASP A 15 8.05 -38.30 -19.29
C ASP A 15 8.84 -38.25 -20.59
N GLU A 16 8.83 -39.33 -21.37
CA GLU A 16 9.42 -39.39 -22.71
C GLU A 16 8.82 -38.35 -23.67
N SER A 17 7.54 -38.02 -23.48
CA SER A 17 6.85 -37.00 -24.28
C SER A 17 7.08 -35.56 -23.77
N ASN A 18 7.90 -35.35 -22.72
CA ASN A 18 8.13 -34.07 -22.03
C ASN A 18 6.87 -33.42 -21.43
N LEU A 19 5.80 -34.19 -21.16
CA LEU A 19 4.57 -33.66 -20.54
C LEU A 19 4.68 -33.59 -19.01
N VAL A 20 5.43 -34.50 -18.41
CA VAL A 20 5.70 -34.55 -16.97
C VAL A 20 7.19 -34.84 -16.78
N LYS A 21 7.78 -34.46 -15.66
CA LYS A 21 9.06 -35.00 -15.21
C LYS A 21 8.79 -36.06 -14.16
N TYR A 22 9.10 -37.31 -14.45
CA TYR A 22 8.79 -38.44 -13.58
C TYR A 22 10.07 -39.05 -12.98
N ASP A 23 10.19 -39.02 -11.66
CA ASP A 23 11.26 -39.75 -10.98
C ASP A 23 10.75 -41.14 -10.57
N ALA A 24 11.22 -42.16 -11.28
CA ALA A 24 10.86 -43.56 -11.04
C ALA A 24 11.21 -44.06 -9.63
N ASN A 25 12.24 -43.49 -8.99
CA ASN A 25 12.69 -43.93 -7.67
C ASN A 25 11.80 -43.40 -6.55
N SER A 26 11.45 -42.10 -6.60
CA SER A 26 10.58 -41.47 -5.61
C SER A 26 9.09 -41.57 -5.93
N GLY A 27 8.75 -41.92 -7.18
CA GLY A 27 7.38 -41.87 -7.69
C GLY A 27 6.84 -40.44 -7.84
N CYS A 28 7.69 -39.41 -7.76
CA CYS A 28 7.26 -38.02 -7.83
C CYS A 28 7.03 -37.57 -9.27
N PHE A 29 5.97 -36.80 -9.46
CA PHE A 29 5.62 -36.14 -10.72
C PHE A 29 5.84 -34.63 -10.59
N GLN A 30 6.54 -34.04 -11.55
CA GLN A 30 6.61 -32.60 -11.70
C GLN A 30 5.97 -32.20 -13.04
N VAL A 31 4.93 -31.38 -12.98
CA VAL A 31 4.21 -30.91 -14.17
C VAL A 31 5.10 -30.02 -15.04
N THR A 32 4.97 -30.13 -16.37
CA THR A 32 5.58 -29.22 -17.34
C THR A 32 4.53 -28.32 -17.98
N ASP A 33 4.94 -27.23 -18.63
CA ASP A 33 4.00 -26.38 -19.37
C ASP A 33 3.35 -27.13 -20.54
N PHE A 34 4.07 -28.02 -21.22
CA PHE A 34 3.51 -28.86 -22.29
C PHE A 34 2.43 -29.82 -21.77
N GLY A 35 2.62 -30.38 -20.57
CA GLY A 35 1.59 -31.18 -19.89
C GLY A 35 0.34 -30.38 -19.56
N ARG A 36 0.50 -29.11 -19.14
CA ARG A 36 -0.63 -28.20 -18.90
C ARG A 36 -1.38 -27.90 -20.20
N ILE A 37 -0.67 -27.54 -21.26
CA ILE A 37 -1.26 -27.26 -22.59
C ILE A 37 -2.03 -28.49 -23.09
N ALA A 38 -1.43 -29.68 -23.01
CA ALA A 38 -2.08 -30.94 -23.38
C ALA A 38 -3.40 -31.16 -22.60
N SER A 39 -3.38 -30.92 -21.28
CA SER A 39 -4.54 -31.09 -20.42
C SER A 39 -5.62 -30.03 -20.64
N TYR A 40 -5.25 -28.76 -20.81
CA TYR A 40 -6.21 -27.65 -20.97
C TYR A 40 -6.93 -27.71 -22.30
N HIS A 41 -6.20 -28.04 -23.37
CA HIS A 41 -6.77 -28.16 -24.71
C HIS A 41 -7.26 -29.57 -25.04
N ASN A 42 -7.10 -30.54 -24.12
CA ASN A 42 -7.47 -31.93 -24.33
C ASN A 42 -6.85 -32.52 -25.62
N VAL A 43 -5.52 -32.43 -25.71
CA VAL A 43 -4.69 -32.86 -26.84
C VAL A 43 -3.86 -34.08 -26.44
N ALA A 44 -3.72 -35.05 -27.34
CA ALA A 44 -2.95 -36.27 -27.11
C ALA A 44 -1.46 -35.98 -26.89
N HIS A 45 -0.82 -36.75 -25.99
CA HIS A 45 0.61 -36.57 -25.66
C HIS A 45 1.53 -36.67 -26.89
N ARG A 46 1.19 -37.54 -27.85
CA ARG A 46 1.95 -37.71 -29.11
C ARG A 46 1.90 -36.47 -29.99
N THR A 47 0.74 -35.83 -30.10
CA THR A 47 0.57 -34.60 -30.89
C THR A 47 1.39 -33.46 -30.30
N ILE A 48 1.37 -33.28 -28.97
CA ILE A 48 2.19 -32.27 -28.29
C ILE A 48 3.68 -32.55 -28.45
N SER A 49 4.12 -33.80 -28.26
CA SER A 49 5.51 -34.21 -28.48
C SER A 49 5.96 -33.97 -29.93
N MET A 50 5.09 -34.26 -30.90
CA MET A 50 5.35 -33.98 -32.32
C MET A 50 5.49 -32.48 -32.59
N TYR A 51 4.58 -31.65 -32.07
CA TYR A 51 4.66 -30.20 -32.18
C TYR A 51 5.96 -29.67 -31.58
N ASP A 52 6.29 -30.11 -30.37
CA ASP A 52 7.47 -29.65 -29.63
C ASP A 52 8.79 -29.96 -30.38
N ASN A 53 8.87 -31.13 -31.02
CA ASN A 53 10.03 -31.56 -31.78
C ASN A 53 10.11 -30.94 -33.19
N SER A 54 8.97 -30.62 -33.79
CA SER A 54 8.92 -30.20 -35.20
C SER A 54 8.95 -28.68 -35.37
N LEU A 55 8.39 -27.91 -34.44
CA LEU A 55 8.27 -26.46 -34.57
C LEU A 55 9.64 -25.76 -34.63
N LYS A 56 9.76 -24.80 -35.54
CA LYS A 56 10.94 -23.94 -35.71
C LYS A 56 10.53 -22.48 -35.83
N PRO A 57 11.31 -21.52 -35.31
CA PRO A 57 10.93 -20.10 -35.29
C PRO A 57 10.69 -19.50 -36.68
N THR A 58 11.33 -20.04 -37.72
CA THR A 58 11.25 -19.53 -39.10
C THR A 58 10.07 -20.07 -39.92
N MET A 59 9.20 -20.89 -39.32
CA MET A 59 8.09 -21.53 -40.05
C MET A 59 7.07 -20.50 -40.58
N GLY A 60 6.53 -20.81 -41.76
CA GLY A 60 5.42 -20.11 -42.41
C GLY A 60 4.08 -20.79 -42.19
N TYR A 61 3.04 -20.26 -42.82
CA TYR A 61 1.71 -20.87 -42.78
C TYR A 61 1.68 -22.26 -43.44
N GLU A 62 2.53 -22.50 -44.45
CA GLU A 62 2.67 -23.81 -45.12
C GLU A 62 3.08 -24.90 -44.11
N GLU A 63 4.20 -24.69 -43.41
CA GLU A 63 4.67 -25.67 -42.42
C GLU A 63 3.71 -25.81 -41.23
N LEU A 64 3.02 -24.73 -40.82
CA LEU A 64 2.04 -24.80 -39.74
C LEU A 64 0.81 -25.63 -40.11
N CYS A 65 0.27 -25.46 -41.31
CA CYS A 65 -0.85 -26.25 -41.80
C CYS A 65 -0.46 -27.73 -41.99
N GLN A 66 0.74 -27.99 -42.52
CA GLN A 66 1.29 -29.34 -42.61
C GLN A 66 1.42 -29.98 -41.22
N LEU A 67 1.99 -29.25 -40.25
CA LEU A 67 2.17 -29.75 -38.90
C LEU A 67 0.83 -30.06 -38.22
N PHE A 68 -0.17 -29.19 -38.38
CA PHE A 68 -1.53 -29.43 -37.93
C PHE A 68 -2.11 -30.73 -38.50
N SER A 69 -1.93 -30.96 -39.81
CA SER A 69 -2.44 -32.16 -40.49
C SER A 69 -1.82 -33.48 -40.01
N LEU A 70 -0.66 -33.43 -39.36
CA LEU A 70 0.03 -34.59 -38.80
C LEU A 70 -0.46 -35.00 -37.40
N SER A 71 -1.41 -34.25 -36.80
CA SER A 71 -1.94 -34.53 -35.46
C SER A 71 -2.51 -35.95 -35.32
N GLU A 72 -2.25 -36.62 -34.19
CA GLU A 72 -2.74 -37.99 -33.94
C GLU A 72 -4.28 -38.03 -33.95
N GLU A 73 -4.93 -36.95 -33.53
CA GLU A 73 -6.39 -36.79 -33.56
C GLU A 73 -6.99 -36.91 -34.97
N LEU A 74 -6.19 -36.65 -36.02
CA LEU A 74 -6.62 -36.63 -37.41
C LEU A 74 -6.19 -37.88 -38.20
N LYS A 75 -5.50 -38.82 -37.53
CA LYS A 75 -4.93 -40.04 -38.13
C LYS A 75 -5.94 -40.95 -38.84
N HIS A 76 -7.20 -40.91 -38.44
CA HIS A 76 -8.26 -41.75 -39.01
C HIS A 76 -8.85 -41.18 -40.30
N VAL A 77 -8.52 -39.94 -40.67
CA VAL A 77 -8.90 -39.38 -41.97
C VAL A 77 -8.11 -40.12 -43.05
N THR A 78 -8.78 -40.56 -44.11
CA THR A 78 -8.18 -41.29 -45.22
C THR A 78 -8.69 -40.76 -46.55
N VAL A 79 -7.88 -40.86 -47.61
CA VAL A 79 -8.29 -40.48 -48.96
C VAL A 79 -9.10 -41.62 -49.58
N LYS A 80 -10.34 -41.34 -50.01
CA LYS A 80 -11.22 -42.32 -50.65
C LYS A 80 -11.25 -42.09 -52.16
N GLU A 81 -11.39 -43.15 -52.94
CA GLU A 81 -11.35 -43.08 -54.42
C GLU A 81 -12.48 -42.22 -55.01
N ASP A 82 -13.66 -42.23 -54.41
CA ASP A 82 -14.84 -41.47 -54.84
C ASP A 82 -14.71 -39.95 -54.61
N GLU A 83 -13.71 -39.51 -53.85
CA GLU A 83 -13.49 -38.11 -53.48
C GLU A 83 -12.31 -37.47 -54.23
N LYS A 84 -11.46 -38.26 -54.91
CA LYS A 84 -10.19 -37.79 -55.47
C LYS A 84 -10.34 -36.65 -56.48
N LEU A 85 -11.32 -36.74 -57.39
CA LEU A 85 -11.54 -35.71 -58.43
C LEU A 85 -11.86 -34.34 -57.81
N GLN A 86 -12.74 -34.34 -56.83
CA GLN A 86 -13.12 -33.11 -56.12
C GLN A 86 -11.99 -32.61 -55.23
N LEU A 87 -11.24 -33.52 -54.60
CA LEU A 87 -10.08 -33.17 -53.79
C LEU A 87 -8.98 -32.53 -54.66
N GLU A 88 -8.75 -33.04 -55.88
CA GLU A 88 -7.82 -32.47 -56.85
C GLU A 88 -8.25 -31.07 -57.31
N GLU A 89 -9.56 -30.85 -57.55
CA GLU A 89 -10.09 -29.53 -57.85
C GLU A 89 -9.81 -28.54 -56.72
N LEU A 90 -10.08 -28.93 -55.46
CA LEU A 90 -9.81 -28.09 -54.29
C LEU A 90 -8.32 -27.85 -54.07
N PHE A 91 -7.49 -28.89 -54.27
CA PHE A 91 -6.03 -28.83 -54.13
C PHE A 91 -5.43 -27.79 -55.08
N ASN A 92 -5.96 -27.66 -56.29
CA ASN A 92 -5.50 -26.66 -57.26
C ASN A 92 -5.90 -25.21 -56.93
N HIS A 93 -6.84 -25.01 -55.98
CA HIS A 93 -7.38 -23.70 -55.60
C HIS A 93 -7.06 -23.31 -54.15
N VAL A 94 -6.13 -24.00 -53.49
CA VAL A 94 -5.71 -23.69 -52.12
C VAL A 94 -5.02 -22.33 -52.03
N HIS A 95 -5.21 -21.63 -50.91
CA HIS A 95 -4.58 -20.33 -50.66
C HIS A 95 -3.13 -20.48 -50.19
N ILE A 96 -2.85 -21.53 -49.42
CA ILE A 96 -1.53 -21.87 -48.89
C ILE A 96 -1.06 -23.13 -49.63
N PRO A 97 0.12 -23.12 -50.28
CA PRO A 97 0.66 -24.29 -50.96
C PRO A 97 0.79 -25.51 -50.05
N ILE A 98 0.51 -26.69 -50.60
CA ILE A 98 0.61 -27.98 -49.91
C ILE A 98 1.78 -28.75 -50.54
N LYS A 99 2.71 -29.25 -49.71
CA LYS A 99 3.94 -29.94 -50.17
C LYS A 99 3.72 -31.45 -50.33
N GLU A 100 2.73 -31.98 -49.61
CA GLU A 100 2.34 -33.37 -49.56
C GLU A 100 1.67 -33.82 -50.87
N SER A 101 1.80 -35.11 -51.20
CA SER A 101 1.10 -35.71 -52.33
C SER A 101 -0.41 -35.79 -52.06
N LEU A 102 -1.24 -35.61 -53.09
CA LEU A 102 -2.71 -35.72 -53.03
C LEU A 102 -3.21 -37.08 -52.52
N GLU A 103 -2.37 -38.11 -52.60
CA GLU A 103 -2.67 -39.45 -52.08
C GLU A 103 -2.48 -39.55 -50.55
N GLU A 104 -1.76 -38.61 -49.93
CA GLU A 104 -1.52 -38.62 -48.49
C GLU A 104 -2.75 -38.07 -47.73
N PRO A 105 -3.16 -38.73 -46.63
CA PRO A 105 -4.24 -38.23 -45.79
C PRO A 105 -4.00 -36.82 -45.22
N THR A 106 -2.74 -36.47 -44.99
CA THR A 106 -2.29 -35.13 -44.53
C THR A 106 -2.63 -34.04 -45.54
N ALA A 107 -2.48 -34.31 -46.85
CA ALA A 107 -2.89 -33.40 -47.90
C ALA A 107 -4.40 -33.18 -47.88
N LYS A 108 -5.20 -34.25 -47.72
CA LYS A 108 -6.66 -34.14 -47.59
C LYS A 108 -7.08 -33.29 -46.40
N VAL A 109 -6.47 -33.50 -45.23
CA VAL A 109 -6.75 -32.69 -44.03
C VAL A 109 -6.44 -31.21 -44.28
N ASN A 110 -5.29 -30.92 -44.90
CA ASN A 110 -4.85 -29.55 -45.19
C ASN A 110 -5.82 -28.87 -46.19
N VAL A 111 -6.15 -29.53 -47.30
CA VAL A 111 -7.11 -29.02 -48.30
C VAL A 111 -8.47 -28.73 -47.65
N LEU A 112 -9.00 -29.65 -46.84
CA LEU A 112 -10.31 -29.48 -46.20
C LEU A 112 -10.30 -28.34 -45.17
N LEU A 113 -9.21 -28.15 -44.43
CA LEU A 113 -9.06 -27.00 -43.54
C LEU A 113 -9.10 -25.68 -44.32
N GLN A 114 -8.35 -25.59 -45.43
CA GLN A 114 -8.32 -24.39 -46.26
C GLN A 114 -9.66 -24.13 -46.97
N ALA A 115 -10.34 -25.18 -47.42
CA ALA A 115 -11.69 -25.10 -47.99
C ALA A 115 -12.70 -24.58 -46.95
N TYR A 116 -12.57 -25.02 -45.69
CA TYR A 116 -13.41 -24.54 -44.59
C TYR A 116 -13.23 -23.04 -44.32
N ILE A 117 -11.97 -22.56 -44.25
CA ILE A 117 -11.63 -21.15 -44.07
C ILE A 117 -12.15 -20.32 -45.26
N SER A 118 -12.07 -20.86 -46.48
CA SER A 118 -12.55 -20.20 -47.71
C SER A 118 -14.07 -20.24 -47.88
N GLN A 119 -14.79 -20.96 -47.01
CA GLN A 119 -16.23 -21.20 -47.10
C GLN A 119 -16.67 -21.88 -48.42
N THR A 120 -15.80 -22.73 -48.98
CA THR A 120 -16.09 -23.48 -50.20
C THR A 120 -17.19 -24.52 -49.93
N LYS A 121 -18.13 -24.67 -50.86
CA LYS A 121 -19.18 -25.69 -50.76
C LYS A 121 -18.61 -27.03 -51.25
N LEU A 122 -18.78 -28.07 -50.44
CA LEU A 122 -18.40 -29.44 -50.80
C LEU A 122 -19.64 -30.20 -51.30
N GLU A 123 -19.50 -30.83 -52.46
CA GLU A 123 -20.37 -31.91 -52.93
C GLU A 123 -19.97 -33.21 -52.20
N GLY A 124 -20.93 -34.04 -51.79
CA GLY A 124 -20.64 -35.30 -51.09
C GLY A 124 -20.72 -35.25 -49.55
N LEU A 125 -21.46 -36.21 -48.98
CA LEU A 125 -21.66 -36.34 -47.53
C LEU A 125 -20.39 -36.76 -46.78
N SER A 126 -19.53 -37.55 -47.43
CA SER A 126 -18.30 -38.09 -46.82
C SER A 126 -17.25 -36.99 -46.59
N MET A 127 -16.86 -36.22 -47.60
CA MET A 127 -15.95 -35.07 -47.43
C MET A 127 -16.51 -34.00 -46.48
N THR A 128 -17.82 -33.77 -46.49
CA THR A 128 -18.46 -32.84 -45.55
C THR A 128 -18.30 -33.32 -44.11
N SER A 129 -18.49 -34.62 -43.86
CA SER A 129 -18.29 -35.22 -42.54
C SER A 129 -16.84 -35.09 -42.07
N ASP A 130 -15.87 -35.35 -42.95
CA ASP A 130 -14.45 -35.22 -42.64
C ASP A 130 -14.06 -33.76 -42.34
N MET A 131 -14.57 -32.80 -43.13
CA MET A 131 -14.36 -31.37 -42.87
C MET A 131 -14.93 -30.95 -41.50
N VAL A 132 -16.11 -31.43 -41.13
CA VAL A 132 -16.69 -31.17 -39.80
C VAL A 132 -15.83 -31.77 -38.69
N PHE A 133 -15.35 -33.00 -38.85
CA PHE A 133 -14.48 -33.65 -37.87
C PHE A 133 -13.14 -32.89 -37.68
N ILE A 134 -12.50 -32.51 -38.78
CA ILE A 134 -11.25 -31.73 -38.78
C ILE A 134 -11.48 -30.40 -38.06
N THR A 135 -12.54 -29.68 -38.39
CA THR A 135 -12.79 -28.32 -37.86
C THR A 135 -13.21 -28.31 -36.38
N GLN A 136 -13.92 -29.35 -35.92
CA GLN A 136 -14.19 -29.55 -34.49
C GLN A 136 -12.91 -29.79 -33.67
N SER A 137 -11.88 -30.37 -34.29
CA SER A 137 -10.57 -30.57 -33.66
C SER A 137 -9.62 -29.39 -33.88
N ALA A 138 -9.79 -28.65 -34.98
CA ALA A 138 -8.89 -27.56 -35.39
C ALA A 138 -8.75 -26.47 -34.33
N GLY A 139 -9.85 -26.06 -33.69
CA GLY A 139 -9.81 -25.04 -32.63
C GLY A 139 -8.82 -25.40 -31.54
N ARG A 140 -9.03 -26.52 -30.83
CA ARG A 140 -8.19 -26.93 -29.70
C ARG A 140 -6.74 -27.22 -30.09
N LEU A 141 -6.52 -27.82 -31.27
CA LEU A 141 -5.19 -28.19 -31.75
C LEU A 141 -4.35 -26.97 -32.14
N LEU A 142 -4.96 -26.00 -32.83
CA LEU A 142 -4.28 -24.76 -33.22
C LEU A 142 -4.03 -23.87 -32.00
N TRP A 143 -4.96 -23.84 -31.02
CA TRP A 143 -4.74 -23.15 -29.75
C TRP A 143 -3.57 -23.76 -28.96
N ALA A 144 -3.51 -25.09 -28.85
CA ALA A 144 -2.37 -25.76 -28.23
C ALA A 144 -1.05 -25.45 -28.96
N LEU A 145 -1.06 -25.44 -30.30
CA LEU A 145 0.11 -25.06 -31.11
C LEU A 145 0.53 -23.62 -30.82
N PHE A 146 -0.41 -22.67 -30.81
CA PHE A 146 -0.14 -21.27 -30.48
C PHE A 146 0.48 -21.12 -29.09
N GLU A 147 -0.09 -21.76 -28.07
CA GLU A 147 0.45 -21.67 -26.70
C GLU A 147 1.86 -22.26 -26.58
N ILE A 148 2.17 -23.36 -27.27
CA ILE A 148 3.53 -23.92 -27.33
C ILE A 148 4.51 -22.88 -27.89
N VAL A 149 4.14 -22.25 -29.02
CA VAL A 149 4.98 -21.25 -29.69
C VAL A 149 5.14 -19.99 -28.82
N LEU A 150 4.07 -19.56 -28.13
CA LEU A 150 4.09 -18.44 -27.20
C LEU A 150 5.03 -18.71 -26.02
N LYS A 151 4.97 -19.91 -25.42
CA LYS A 151 5.87 -20.33 -24.31
C LYS A 151 7.32 -20.48 -24.74
N ARG A 152 7.56 -20.90 -25.99
CA ARG A 152 8.90 -20.93 -26.62
C ARG A 152 9.47 -19.54 -26.90
N GLY A 153 8.62 -18.50 -26.89
CA GLY A 153 9.03 -17.10 -27.07
C GLY A 153 9.27 -16.70 -28.52
N TRP A 154 8.68 -17.37 -29.51
CA TRP A 154 8.90 -17.06 -30.93
C TRP A 154 7.84 -16.11 -31.47
N ALA A 155 8.15 -14.81 -31.54
CA ALA A 155 7.17 -13.75 -31.80
C ALA A 155 6.48 -13.87 -33.17
N GLN A 156 7.25 -13.94 -34.27
CA GLN A 156 6.68 -14.04 -35.62
C GLN A 156 5.81 -15.29 -35.80
N LEU A 157 6.24 -16.42 -35.23
CA LEU A 157 5.49 -17.67 -35.34
C LEU A 157 4.25 -17.65 -34.46
N ALA A 158 4.31 -17.04 -33.27
CA ALA A 158 3.16 -16.87 -32.38
C ALA A 158 2.08 -16.02 -33.05
N GLU A 159 2.47 -14.94 -33.74
CA GLU A 159 1.53 -14.14 -34.54
C GLU A 159 0.84 -14.98 -35.62
N LYS A 160 1.61 -15.75 -36.41
CA LYS A 160 1.04 -16.60 -37.47
C LYS A 160 0.12 -17.67 -36.89
N ALA A 161 0.52 -18.35 -35.82
CA ALA A 161 -0.28 -19.37 -35.15
C ALA A 161 -1.59 -18.77 -34.60
N LEU A 162 -1.54 -17.61 -33.93
CA LEU A 162 -2.73 -16.92 -33.44
C LEU A 162 -3.66 -16.49 -34.58
N ASN A 163 -3.10 -15.97 -35.67
CA ASN A 163 -3.88 -15.62 -36.85
C ASN A 163 -4.53 -16.87 -37.46
N LEU A 164 -3.86 -18.02 -37.50
CA LEU A 164 -4.43 -19.28 -37.97
C LEU A 164 -5.62 -19.72 -37.09
N CYS A 165 -5.50 -19.63 -35.76
CA CYS A 165 -6.63 -19.87 -34.84
C CYS A 165 -7.84 -19.01 -35.19
N LYS A 166 -7.62 -17.71 -35.38
CA LYS A 166 -8.68 -16.75 -35.72
C LYS A 166 -9.24 -16.98 -37.12
N MET A 167 -8.42 -17.32 -38.11
CA MET A 167 -8.85 -17.61 -39.47
C MET A 167 -9.81 -18.80 -39.51
N VAL A 168 -9.52 -19.85 -38.73
CA VAL A 168 -10.43 -21.00 -38.57
C VAL A 168 -11.70 -20.59 -37.84
N THR A 169 -11.61 -19.88 -36.72
CA THR A 169 -12.79 -19.52 -35.92
C THR A 169 -13.71 -18.53 -36.65
N LYS A 170 -13.14 -17.58 -37.40
CA LYS A 170 -13.88 -16.57 -38.17
C LYS A 170 -14.23 -17.04 -39.58
N ARG A 171 -13.73 -18.20 -40.01
CA ARG A 171 -13.91 -18.75 -41.37
C ARG A 171 -13.57 -17.72 -42.46
N MET A 172 -12.41 -17.11 -42.32
CA MET A 172 -11.92 -16.09 -43.25
C MET A 172 -10.40 -16.00 -43.22
N TRP A 173 -9.80 -15.48 -44.30
CA TRP A 173 -8.36 -15.29 -44.38
C TRP A 173 -7.94 -13.94 -43.81
N SER A 174 -6.73 -13.87 -43.23
CA SER A 174 -6.18 -12.63 -42.62
C SER A 174 -5.97 -11.50 -43.62
N VAL A 175 -5.80 -11.81 -44.91
CA VAL A 175 -5.67 -10.83 -46.01
C VAL A 175 -6.99 -10.15 -46.39
N GLN A 176 -8.13 -10.69 -45.94
CA GLN A 176 -9.45 -10.12 -46.23
C GLN A 176 -9.74 -8.93 -45.31
N THR A 177 -10.59 -8.01 -45.78
CA THR A 177 -11.00 -6.85 -44.97
C THR A 177 -11.62 -7.29 -43.64
N PRO A 178 -11.24 -6.68 -42.49
CA PRO A 178 -11.82 -7.02 -41.19
C PRO A 178 -13.34 -6.84 -41.13
N LEU A 179 -13.92 -6.04 -42.03
CA LEU A 179 -15.36 -5.87 -42.16
C LEU A 179 -16.10 -7.18 -42.50
N CYS A 180 -15.43 -8.17 -43.08
CA CYS A 180 -16.01 -9.49 -43.32
C CYS A 180 -16.45 -10.22 -42.03
N GLN A 181 -15.97 -9.80 -40.85
CA GLN A 181 -16.38 -10.38 -39.57
C GLN A 181 -17.79 -9.95 -39.12
N PHE A 182 -18.40 -8.96 -39.79
CA PHE A 182 -19.75 -8.50 -39.49
C PHE A 182 -20.77 -9.17 -40.41
N ASN A 183 -21.52 -10.14 -39.89
CA ASN A 183 -22.56 -10.87 -40.63
C ASN A 183 -23.73 -9.98 -41.11
N VAL A 184 -23.82 -8.75 -40.62
CA VAL A 184 -24.88 -7.78 -40.96
C VAL A 184 -24.61 -7.09 -42.32
N ILE A 185 -23.39 -7.19 -42.86
CA ILE A 185 -23.02 -6.52 -44.12
C ILE A 185 -23.43 -7.39 -45.32
N PRO A 186 -24.22 -6.86 -46.28
CA PRO A 186 -24.58 -7.59 -47.49
C PRO A 186 -23.37 -7.99 -48.35
N SER A 187 -23.42 -9.16 -48.97
CA SER A 187 -22.33 -9.71 -49.80
C SER A 187 -21.89 -8.82 -50.97
N HIS A 188 -22.83 -8.11 -51.61
CA HIS A 188 -22.52 -7.17 -52.69
C HIS A 188 -21.69 -5.97 -52.20
N ILE A 189 -21.93 -5.47 -50.98
CA ILE A 189 -21.15 -4.39 -50.36
C ILE A 189 -19.76 -4.88 -49.99
N LEU A 190 -19.63 -6.10 -49.44
CA LEU A 190 -18.33 -6.72 -49.16
C LEU A 190 -17.50 -6.89 -50.43
N THR A 191 -18.13 -7.23 -51.55
CA THR A 191 -17.46 -7.36 -52.85
C THR A 191 -16.92 -6.02 -53.34
N GLU A 192 -17.69 -4.94 -53.18
CA GLU A 192 -17.23 -3.58 -53.51
C GLU A 192 -16.10 -3.11 -52.59
N LEU A 193 -16.19 -3.39 -51.28
CA LEU A 193 -15.13 -3.09 -50.32
C LEU A 193 -13.82 -3.80 -50.66
N LYS A 194 -13.89 -5.09 -51.06
CA LYS A 194 -12.71 -5.87 -51.48
C LYS A 194 -12.01 -5.32 -52.73
N LYS A 195 -12.73 -4.60 -53.60
CA LYS A 195 -12.15 -3.95 -54.79
C LYS A 195 -11.42 -2.65 -54.46
N LYS A 196 -11.58 -2.09 -53.26
CA LYS A 196 -10.95 -0.83 -52.86
C LYS A 196 -9.58 -1.11 -52.26
N ASP A 197 -8.57 -0.43 -52.77
CA ASP A 197 -7.21 -0.48 -52.26
C ASP A 197 -7.03 0.54 -51.13
N LEU A 198 -7.72 0.31 -50.01
CA LEU A 198 -7.63 1.13 -48.80
C LEU A 198 -7.17 0.29 -47.61
N THR A 199 -6.12 0.73 -46.94
CA THR A 199 -5.63 0.07 -45.73
C THR A 199 -6.67 0.19 -44.60
N TRP A 200 -6.74 -0.85 -43.76
CA TRP A 200 -7.74 -0.93 -42.68
C TRP A 200 -7.74 0.30 -41.76
N GLU A 201 -6.56 0.79 -41.40
CA GLU A 201 -6.38 1.95 -40.52
C GLU A 201 -7.03 3.23 -41.05
N LYS A 202 -7.03 3.43 -42.38
CA LYS A 202 -7.61 4.63 -43.00
C LYS A 202 -9.13 4.69 -42.83
N TYR A 203 -9.81 3.55 -42.69
CA TYR A 203 -11.26 3.52 -42.49
C TYR A 203 -11.70 4.23 -41.20
N PHE A 204 -10.86 4.26 -40.16
CA PHE A 204 -11.19 4.94 -38.89
C PHE A 204 -11.21 6.47 -39.00
N ASN A 205 -10.55 7.03 -40.02
CA ASN A 205 -10.45 8.48 -40.24
C ASN A 205 -11.55 9.01 -41.18
N LEU A 206 -12.29 8.11 -41.85
CA LEU A 206 -13.36 8.51 -42.76
C LEU A 206 -14.65 8.83 -42.00
N SER A 207 -15.34 9.88 -42.43
CA SER A 207 -16.69 10.19 -41.99
C SER A 207 -17.73 9.23 -42.58
N ALA A 208 -18.91 9.16 -41.98
CA ALA A 208 -20.00 8.32 -42.48
C ALA A 208 -20.43 8.64 -43.92
N GLN A 209 -20.24 9.89 -44.37
CA GLN A 209 -20.52 10.32 -45.74
C GLN A 209 -19.45 9.78 -46.71
N GLU A 210 -18.18 10.01 -46.39
CA GLU A 210 -17.04 9.53 -47.20
C GLU A 210 -17.02 8.00 -47.32
N VAL A 211 -17.35 7.26 -46.25
CA VAL A 211 -17.50 5.80 -46.31
C VAL A 211 -18.60 5.41 -47.30
N GLY A 212 -19.73 6.14 -47.30
CA GLY A 212 -20.85 5.89 -48.22
C GLY A 212 -20.51 6.21 -49.68
N GLU A 213 -19.76 7.28 -49.92
CA GLU A 213 -19.26 7.66 -51.24
C GLU A 213 -18.23 6.65 -51.77
N LEU A 214 -17.32 6.18 -50.92
CA LEU A 214 -16.27 5.21 -51.26
C LEU A 214 -16.85 3.93 -51.88
N ILE A 215 -17.94 3.42 -51.31
CA ILE A 215 -18.64 2.21 -51.79
C ILE A 215 -19.79 2.50 -52.76
N ARG A 216 -19.99 3.77 -53.14
CA ARG A 216 -21.10 4.22 -54.00
C ARG A 216 -22.48 3.82 -53.46
N ALA A 217 -22.63 3.78 -52.13
CA ALA A 217 -23.87 3.44 -51.43
C ALA A 217 -24.04 4.34 -50.18
N PRO A 218 -24.48 5.60 -50.36
CA PRO A 218 -24.54 6.59 -49.28
C PRO A 218 -25.46 6.19 -48.12
N THR A 219 -26.51 5.40 -48.39
CA THR A 219 -27.42 4.87 -47.35
C THR A 219 -26.76 3.87 -46.41
N MET A 220 -25.75 3.13 -46.89
CA MET A 220 -24.99 2.16 -46.09
C MET A 220 -23.81 2.78 -45.35
N GLY A 221 -23.35 3.97 -45.74
CA GLY A 221 -22.22 4.66 -45.13
C GLY A 221 -22.35 4.84 -43.61
N ARG A 222 -23.54 5.24 -43.12
CA ARG A 222 -23.80 5.37 -41.67
C ARG A 222 -23.70 4.04 -40.91
N LYS A 223 -24.23 2.96 -41.49
CA LYS A 223 -24.19 1.63 -40.88
C LYS A 223 -22.76 1.11 -40.82
N LEU A 224 -22.01 1.23 -41.91
CA LEU A 224 -20.61 0.80 -41.97
C LEU A 224 -19.73 1.63 -41.03
N HIS A 225 -19.90 2.95 -41.00
CA HIS A 225 -19.18 3.80 -40.07
C HIS A 225 -19.46 3.43 -38.60
N LYS A 226 -20.72 3.08 -38.27
CA LYS A 226 -21.05 2.54 -36.93
C LYS A 226 -20.27 1.25 -36.65
N LEU A 227 -20.25 0.29 -37.59
CA LEU A 227 -19.52 -0.98 -37.42
C LEU A 227 -18.01 -0.78 -37.30
N ILE A 228 -17.42 0.14 -38.07
CA ILE A 228 -16.01 0.52 -37.97
C ILE A 228 -15.70 1.07 -36.58
N ARG A 229 -16.56 1.95 -36.04
CA ARG A 229 -16.40 2.48 -34.67
C ARG A 229 -16.64 1.44 -33.59
N GLN A 230 -17.34 0.35 -33.88
CA GLN A 230 -17.53 -0.78 -32.97
C GLN A 230 -16.40 -1.80 -33.06
N PHE A 231 -15.51 -1.71 -34.05
CA PHE A 231 -14.41 -2.65 -34.17
C PHE A 231 -13.36 -2.41 -33.07
N PRO A 232 -12.92 -3.44 -32.33
CA PRO A 232 -12.00 -3.25 -31.21
C PRO A 232 -10.67 -2.63 -31.65
N LYS A 233 -10.37 -1.47 -31.08
CA LYS A 233 -9.13 -0.72 -31.31
C LYS A 233 -8.65 -0.16 -29.97
N LEU A 234 -7.34 -0.24 -29.74
CA LEU A 234 -6.69 0.25 -28.52
C LEU A 234 -5.62 1.26 -28.89
N ASN A 235 -5.55 2.36 -28.15
CA ASN A 235 -4.45 3.32 -28.20
C ASN A 235 -3.47 2.98 -27.06
N LEU A 236 -2.17 3.04 -27.36
CA LEU A 236 -1.12 2.61 -26.46
C LEU A 236 -0.16 3.77 -26.19
N VAL A 237 0.17 3.99 -24.93
CA VAL A 237 1.25 4.88 -24.50
C VAL A 237 2.13 4.09 -23.54
N ALA A 238 3.45 4.11 -23.74
CA ALA A 238 4.38 3.40 -22.87
C ALA A 238 5.41 4.36 -22.30
N HIS A 239 5.62 4.26 -20.99
CA HIS A 239 6.71 4.92 -20.28
C HIS A 239 7.70 3.88 -19.79
N VAL A 240 8.97 4.08 -20.13
CA VAL A 240 10.05 3.16 -19.79
C VAL A 240 10.82 3.72 -18.61
N ARG A 241 11.06 2.89 -17.61
CA ARG A 241 11.83 3.26 -16.41
C ARG A 241 12.92 2.20 -16.15
N PRO A 242 14.21 2.51 -16.33
CA PRO A 242 15.28 1.61 -15.94
C PRO A 242 15.24 1.34 -14.45
N THR A 243 15.01 0.09 -14.05
CA THR A 243 15.00 -0.31 -12.64
C THR A 243 16.42 -0.68 -12.20
N THR A 244 17.12 -1.46 -13.02
CA THR A 244 18.55 -1.80 -12.84
C THR A 244 19.27 -1.75 -14.18
N SER A 245 20.57 -2.03 -14.20
CA SER A 245 21.34 -2.19 -15.44
C SER A 245 20.89 -3.36 -16.32
N ALA A 246 20.06 -4.27 -15.79
CA ALA A 246 19.62 -5.50 -16.46
C ALA A 246 18.09 -5.68 -16.47
N VAL A 247 17.33 -4.78 -15.86
CA VAL A 247 15.87 -4.88 -15.74
C VAL A 247 15.26 -3.53 -16.09
N LEU A 248 14.36 -3.56 -17.07
CA LEU A 248 13.63 -2.42 -17.57
C LEU A 248 12.17 -2.51 -17.13
N GLY A 249 11.68 -1.51 -16.40
CA GLY A 249 10.27 -1.34 -16.10
C GLY A 249 9.53 -0.68 -17.27
N VAL A 250 8.34 -1.18 -17.58
CA VAL A 250 7.45 -0.66 -18.61
C VAL A 250 6.09 -0.41 -17.98
N GLU A 251 5.66 0.84 -18.01
CA GLU A 251 4.31 1.27 -17.67
C GLU A 251 3.55 1.51 -18.97
N LEU A 252 2.64 0.58 -19.31
CA LEU A 252 1.82 0.62 -20.52
C LEU A 252 0.42 1.10 -20.17
N THR A 253 0.03 2.27 -20.68
CA THR A 253 -1.35 2.76 -20.65
C THR A 253 -2.08 2.32 -21.90
N ILE A 254 -3.19 1.61 -21.71
CA ILE A 254 -4.07 1.09 -22.75
C ILE A 254 -5.40 1.86 -22.66
N THR A 255 -5.70 2.64 -23.70
CA THR A 255 -6.94 3.39 -23.82
C THR A 255 -7.83 2.74 -24.88
N PRO A 256 -9.02 2.23 -24.51
CA PRO A 256 -9.96 1.70 -25.48
C PRO A 256 -10.52 2.78 -26.42
N ASP A 257 -10.38 2.60 -27.74
CA ASP A 257 -10.83 3.54 -28.79
C ASP A 257 -11.87 2.89 -29.70
N PHE A 258 -12.94 2.35 -29.09
CA PHE A 258 -14.07 1.77 -29.82
C PHE A 258 -15.38 1.80 -29.01
N ALA A 259 -16.50 1.73 -29.71
CA ALA A 259 -17.83 1.69 -29.12
C ALA A 259 -18.24 0.26 -28.77
N TRP A 260 -18.53 0.01 -27.49
CA TRP A 260 -19.00 -1.31 -27.03
C TRP A 260 -20.38 -1.65 -27.60
N ASP A 261 -20.59 -2.93 -27.84
CA ASP A 261 -21.83 -3.54 -28.31
C ASP A 261 -21.99 -4.92 -27.67
N ASP A 262 -23.06 -5.11 -26.91
CA ASP A 262 -23.23 -6.31 -26.07
C ASP A 262 -23.40 -7.60 -26.87
N ILE A 263 -23.95 -7.50 -28.08
CA ILE A 263 -24.19 -8.67 -28.94
C ILE A 263 -22.87 -9.11 -29.58
N MET A 264 -22.05 -8.15 -30.01
CA MET A 264 -20.80 -8.44 -30.71
C MET A 264 -19.66 -8.78 -29.76
N HIS A 265 -19.52 -8.05 -28.65
CA HIS A 265 -18.36 -8.14 -27.75
C HIS A 265 -18.62 -9.03 -26.52
N GLY A 266 -19.90 -9.23 -26.17
CA GLY A 266 -20.28 -9.90 -24.93
C GLY A 266 -19.92 -9.07 -23.69
N TYR A 267 -19.44 -9.75 -22.64
CA TYR A 267 -19.09 -9.12 -21.36
C TYR A 267 -17.60 -8.73 -21.26
N VAL A 268 -16.73 -9.44 -21.99
CA VAL A 268 -15.27 -9.28 -21.92
C VAL A 268 -14.65 -9.43 -23.30
N GLU A 269 -13.72 -8.54 -23.63
CA GLU A 269 -12.84 -8.65 -24.79
C GLU A 269 -11.39 -8.97 -24.39
N PRO A 270 -10.85 -10.14 -24.79
CA PRO A 270 -9.48 -10.52 -24.48
C PRO A 270 -8.46 -10.01 -25.49
N PHE A 271 -7.28 -9.66 -24.99
CA PHE A 271 -6.12 -9.22 -25.75
C PHE A 271 -4.84 -9.86 -25.20
N TRP A 272 -3.87 -10.10 -26.08
CA TRP A 272 -2.50 -10.43 -25.71
C TRP A 272 -1.65 -9.17 -25.79
N VAL A 273 -0.95 -8.86 -24.69
CA VAL A 273 0.10 -7.84 -24.64
C VAL A 273 1.43 -8.57 -24.78
N ILE A 274 2.19 -8.27 -25.83
CA ILE A 274 3.44 -8.95 -26.17
C ILE A 274 4.53 -7.89 -26.38
N MET A 275 5.63 -7.97 -25.63
CA MET A 275 6.81 -7.17 -25.87
C MET A 275 7.83 -7.99 -26.65
N GLU A 276 8.23 -7.48 -27.80
CA GLU A 276 9.11 -8.14 -28.76
C GLU A 276 10.48 -7.44 -28.81
N ASP A 277 11.51 -8.19 -29.21
CA ASP A 277 12.82 -7.63 -29.52
C ASP A 277 12.79 -6.69 -30.76
N LYS A 278 13.94 -6.10 -31.09
CA LYS A 278 14.07 -5.16 -32.22
C LYS A 278 13.71 -5.77 -33.59
N ASP A 279 13.86 -7.09 -33.73
CA ASP A 279 13.70 -7.82 -34.99
C ASP A 279 12.31 -8.49 -35.07
N GLY A 280 11.49 -8.36 -34.01
CA GLY A 280 10.22 -9.07 -33.86
C GLY A 280 10.41 -10.58 -33.80
N ALA A 281 11.58 -11.08 -33.39
CA ALA A 281 11.93 -12.49 -33.42
C ALA A 281 11.65 -13.19 -32.09
N GLN A 282 12.06 -12.58 -30.97
CA GLN A 282 11.84 -13.11 -29.63
C GLN A 282 10.80 -12.31 -28.84
N ILE A 283 10.01 -13.03 -28.04
CA ILE A 283 9.07 -12.47 -27.06
C ILE A 283 9.82 -12.32 -25.74
N LEU A 284 9.94 -11.09 -25.27
CA LEU A 284 10.56 -10.75 -23.98
C LEU A 284 9.56 -10.84 -22.83
N HIS A 285 8.29 -10.54 -23.12
CA HIS A 285 7.21 -10.60 -22.15
C HIS A 285 5.88 -10.82 -22.86
N HIS A 286 4.98 -11.59 -22.23
CA HIS A 286 3.59 -11.66 -22.63
C HIS A 286 2.67 -11.69 -21.41
N GLU A 287 1.52 -11.01 -21.53
CA GLU A 287 0.47 -11.01 -20.52
C GLU A 287 -0.92 -10.99 -21.19
N TYR A 288 -1.88 -11.66 -20.57
CA TYR A 288 -3.25 -11.75 -21.07
C TYR A 288 -4.12 -10.67 -20.41
N PHE A 289 -4.59 -9.71 -21.22
CA PHE A 289 -5.38 -8.57 -20.79
C PHE A 289 -6.88 -8.78 -21.09
N LEU A 290 -7.72 -8.62 -20.06
CA LEU A 290 -9.17 -8.80 -20.16
C LEU A 290 -9.90 -7.47 -20.01
N LEU A 291 -10.35 -6.88 -21.12
CA LEU A 291 -11.15 -5.66 -21.13
C LEU A 291 -12.61 -5.98 -20.81
N LYS A 292 -13.08 -5.57 -19.62
CA LYS A 292 -14.48 -5.73 -19.19
C LYS A 292 -15.34 -4.56 -19.68
N LYS A 293 -16.60 -4.84 -20.03
CA LYS A 293 -17.60 -3.81 -20.42
C LYS A 293 -17.67 -2.62 -19.47
N GLN A 294 -17.57 -2.87 -18.16
CA GLN A 294 -17.72 -1.84 -17.12
C GLN A 294 -16.64 -0.74 -17.19
N HIS A 295 -15.46 -1.06 -17.71
CA HIS A 295 -14.27 -0.20 -17.69
C HIS A 295 -13.88 0.30 -19.08
N ILE A 296 -14.81 0.30 -20.05
CA ILE A 296 -14.53 0.72 -21.43
C ILE A 296 -14.16 2.20 -21.57
N LYS A 297 -14.59 3.04 -20.62
CA LYS A 297 -14.31 4.49 -20.60
C LYS A 297 -13.08 4.86 -19.78
N GLU A 298 -12.45 3.88 -19.15
CA GLU A 298 -11.32 4.07 -18.24
C GLU A 298 -10.03 3.72 -18.97
N ASP A 299 -8.95 4.42 -18.63
CA ASP A 299 -7.60 4.06 -19.06
C ASP A 299 -7.09 2.91 -18.19
N HIS A 300 -6.43 1.93 -18.80
CA HIS A 300 -5.91 0.75 -18.13
C HIS A 300 -4.39 0.81 -18.09
N THR A 301 -3.81 0.84 -16.89
CA THR A 301 -2.35 0.83 -16.73
C THR A 301 -1.86 -0.58 -16.41
N LEU A 302 -0.92 -1.09 -17.21
CA LEU A 302 -0.29 -2.39 -17.05
C LEU A 302 1.22 -2.19 -16.86
N ASN A 303 1.71 -2.52 -15.66
CA ASN A 303 3.10 -2.32 -15.27
C ASN A 303 3.84 -3.65 -15.29
N PHE A 304 4.84 -3.85 -16.13
CA PHE A 304 5.65 -5.08 -16.18
C PHE A 304 7.13 -4.77 -16.33
N THR A 305 7.97 -5.80 -16.25
CA THR A 305 9.42 -5.65 -16.38
C THR A 305 9.97 -6.65 -17.36
N VAL A 306 11.01 -6.25 -18.09
CA VAL A 306 11.75 -7.11 -19.01
C VAL A 306 13.23 -7.12 -18.66
N SER A 307 13.84 -8.29 -18.82
CA SER A 307 15.29 -8.43 -18.74
C SER A 307 15.93 -7.83 -19.99
N ILE A 308 16.95 -6.99 -19.81
CA ILE A 308 17.65 -6.32 -20.90
C ILE A 308 19.12 -6.70 -20.91
N ASP A 309 19.68 -6.79 -22.11
CA ASP A 309 21.12 -6.96 -22.31
C ASP A 309 21.86 -5.64 -22.06
N LYS A 310 23.15 -5.74 -21.71
CA LYS A 310 24.01 -4.55 -21.51
C LYS A 310 24.10 -3.65 -22.74
N CYS A 311 23.99 -4.23 -23.94
CA CYS A 311 23.98 -3.49 -25.20
C CYS A 311 22.52 -3.28 -25.62
N LEU A 312 21.97 -2.12 -25.28
CA LEU A 312 20.58 -1.79 -25.61
C LEU A 312 20.37 -1.74 -27.13
N PRO A 313 19.30 -2.36 -27.65
CA PRO A 313 18.86 -2.13 -29.01
C PRO A 313 18.31 -0.70 -29.18
N PRO A 314 18.18 -0.19 -30.41
CA PRO A 314 17.64 1.15 -30.65
C PRO A 314 16.18 1.28 -30.21
N GLN A 315 15.39 0.21 -30.37
CA GLN A 315 13.98 0.16 -30.00
C GLN A 315 13.53 -1.27 -29.69
N TYR A 316 12.51 -1.39 -28.85
CA TYR A 316 11.66 -2.56 -28.68
C TYR A 316 10.28 -2.27 -29.31
N SER A 317 9.43 -3.29 -29.44
CA SER A 317 8.04 -3.09 -29.86
C SER A 317 7.07 -3.78 -28.92
N ILE A 318 6.03 -3.06 -28.51
CA ILE A 318 4.89 -3.60 -27.76
C ILE A 318 3.75 -3.81 -28.74
N ARG A 319 3.28 -5.05 -28.86
CA ARG A 319 2.13 -5.43 -29.66
C ARG A 319 0.98 -5.80 -28.74
N VAL A 320 -0.16 -5.15 -28.93
CA VAL A 320 -1.42 -5.56 -28.30
C VAL A 320 -2.35 -6.07 -29.37
N VAL A 321 -2.68 -7.36 -29.31
CA VAL A 321 -3.45 -8.07 -30.34
C VAL A 321 -4.69 -8.71 -29.74
N SER A 322 -5.86 -8.53 -30.36
CA SER A 322 -7.10 -9.16 -29.90
C SER A 322 -6.96 -10.67 -29.98
N ASP A 323 -7.52 -11.40 -29.02
CA ASP A 323 -7.60 -12.86 -29.05
C ASP A 323 -8.60 -13.35 -30.12
N LYS A 324 -9.70 -12.61 -30.30
CA LYS A 324 -10.85 -13.02 -31.14
C LYS A 324 -10.88 -12.40 -32.53
N TRP A 325 -10.43 -11.17 -32.68
CA TRP A 325 -10.68 -10.37 -33.88
C TRP A 325 -9.47 -10.36 -34.83
N LEU A 326 -9.70 -10.67 -36.11
CA LEU A 326 -8.71 -10.51 -37.18
C LEU A 326 -8.56 -9.03 -37.55
N GLY A 327 -7.33 -8.55 -37.66
CA GLY A 327 -7.03 -7.15 -37.97
C GLY A 327 -7.19 -6.17 -36.79
N SER A 328 -7.47 -6.67 -35.58
CA SER A 328 -7.43 -5.88 -34.34
C SER A 328 -6.07 -6.08 -33.67
N GLN A 329 -5.13 -5.19 -34.01
CA GLN A 329 -3.82 -5.11 -33.38
C GLN A 329 -3.29 -3.68 -33.39
N THR A 330 -2.52 -3.33 -32.36
CA THR A 330 -1.80 -2.06 -32.26
C THR A 330 -0.34 -2.37 -31.91
N VAL A 331 0.60 -1.76 -32.61
CA VAL A 331 2.04 -1.90 -32.36
C VAL A 331 2.60 -0.54 -31.95
N LEU A 332 3.27 -0.48 -30.80
CA LEU A 332 3.91 0.71 -30.25
C LEU A 332 5.43 0.51 -30.21
N PRO A 333 6.22 1.25 -31.00
CA PRO A 333 7.68 1.24 -30.87
C PRO A 333 8.11 1.98 -29.61
N VAL A 334 9.05 1.40 -28.88
CA VAL A 334 9.59 1.90 -27.63
C VAL A 334 11.08 2.20 -27.81
N SER A 335 11.42 3.48 -27.95
CA SER A 335 12.80 3.91 -28.17
C SER A 335 13.66 3.73 -26.91
N CYS A 336 14.85 3.16 -27.08
CA CYS A 336 15.86 3.01 -26.03
C CYS A 336 17.12 3.84 -26.31
N SER A 337 17.12 4.65 -27.38
CA SER A 337 18.33 5.33 -27.90
C SER A 337 18.92 6.37 -26.94
N HIS A 338 18.11 6.94 -26.04
CA HIS A 338 18.52 7.93 -25.05
C HIS A 338 18.45 7.39 -23.61
N LEU A 339 18.26 6.07 -23.46
CA LEU A 339 18.05 5.45 -22.17
C LEU A 339 19.37 5.37 -21.39
N ILE A 340 19.45 6.08 -20.27
CA ILE A 340 20.60 6.01 -19.35
C ILE A 340 20.35 4.87 -18.37
N LEU A 341 21.17 3.82 -18.45
CA LEU A 341 21.08 2.70 -17.51
C LEU A 341 21.80 3.03 -16.19
N PRO A 342 21.25 2.62 -15.03
CA PRO A 342 21.92 2.78 -13.74
C PRO A 342 23.22 2.00 -13.67
N GLU A 343 24.24 2.54 -13.00
CA GLU A 343 25.46 1.80 -12.68
C GLU A 343 25.17 0.69 -11.65
N ASN A 344 25.85 -0.44 -11.78
CA ASN A 344 25.79 -1.54 -10.81
C ASN A 344 27.11 -1.59 -10.02
N TYR A 345 27.01 -1.51 -8.69
CA TYR A 345 28.18 -1.54 -7.81
C TYR A 345 28.39 -2.93 -7.23
N PRO A 346 29.64 -3.45 -7.22
CA PRO A 346 29.91 -4.74 -6.60
C PRO A 346 29.63 -4.67 -5.09
N PRO A 347 29.12 -5.76 -4.49
CA PRO A 347 28.93 -5.82 -3.05
C PRO A 347 30.29 -5.86 -2.33
N THR A 348 30.31 -5.44 -1.07
CA THR A 348 31.44 -5.59 -0.16
C THR A 348 31.69 -7.07 0.12
N GLU A 349 32.92 -7.53 -0.13
CA GLU A 349 33.32 -8.88 0.23
C GLU A 349 33.33 -9.07 1.75
N LEU A 350 32.71 -10.16 2.21
CA LEU A 350 32.78 -10.59 3.60
C LEU A 350 34.14 -11.26 3.81
N LEU A 351 35.01 -10.61 4.57
CA LEU A 351 36.36 -11.09 4.84
C LEU A 351 36.30 -12.23 5.87
N ASP A 352 37.10 -13.28 5.68
CA ASP A 352 37.25 -14.38 6.64
C ASP A 352 38.15 -13.94 7.80
N LEU A 353 37.60 -13.05 8.64
CA LEU A 353 38.28 -12.51 9.81
C LEU A 353 38.14 -13.47 11.00
N GLN A 354 39.12 -13.45 11.90
CA GLN A 354 38.99 -14.15 13.17
C GLN A 354 37.78 -13.61 13.94
N PRO A 355 36.85 -14.47 14.41
CA PRO A 355 35.66 -14.03 15.13
C PRO A 355 36.01 -13.11 16.30
N LEU A 356 35.41 -11.92 16.34
CA LEU A 356 35.75 -10.92 17.35
C LEU A 356 35.16 -11.32 18.71
N PRO A 357 35.96 -11.51 19.77
CA PRO A 357 35.44 -11.82 21.09
C PRO A 357 34.76 -10.59 21.71
N VAL A 358 33.79 -10.82 22.61
CA VAL A 358 33.10 -9.73 23.34
C VAL A 358 34.07 -8.86 24.14
N THR A 359 35.18 -9.44 24.62
CA THR A 359 36.27 -8.73 25.32
C THR A 359 36.97 -7.66 24.48
N ALA A 360 36.73 -7.62 23.16
CA ALA A 360 37.20 -6.55 22.29
C ALA A 360 36.58 -5.18 22.62
N LEU A 361 35.46 -5.14 23.35
CA LEU A 361 34.85 -3.90 23.85
C LEU A 361 35.72 -3.16 24.89
N ARG A 362 36.64 -3.88 25.56
CA ARG A 362 37.60 -3.31 26.54
C ARG A 362 36.94 -2.50 27.65
N ASN A 363 35.72 -2.87 28.04
CA ASN A 363 34.98 -2.25 29.12
C ASN A 363 34.10 -3.30 29.81
N PRO A 364 34.37 -3.65 31.08
CA PRO A 364 33.62 -4.67 31.80
C PRO A 364 32.11 -4.43 31.85
N SER A 365 31.68 -3.17 31.94
CA SER A 365 30.25 -2.80 31.95
C SER A 365 29.59 -3.05 30.60
N TYR A 366 30.31 -2.92 29.49
CA TYR A 366 29.77 -3.20 28.15
C TYR A 366 29.81 -4.69 27.84
N GLU A 367 30.87 -5.38 28.23
CA GLU A 367 30.99 -6.83 28.08
C GLU A 367 29.86 -7.57 28.82
N ALA A 368 29.44 -7.07 29.98
CA ALA A 368 28.32 -7.60 30.73
C ALA A 368 26.96 -7.53 29.99
N LEU A 369 26.82 -6.68 28.96
CA LEU A 369 25.60 -6.56 28.17
C LEU A 369 25.43 -7.68 27.14
N TYR A 370 26.50 -8.45 26.86
CA TYR A 370 26.56 -9.43 25.77
C TYR A 370 26.95 -10.85 26.24
N GLN A 371 26.59 -11.23 27.46
CA GLN A 371 26.97 -12.52 28.04
C GLN A 371 26.34 -13.74 27.34
N ASP A 372 25.30 -13.52 26.53
CA ASP A 372 24.57 -14.58 25.81
C ASP A 372 25.42 -15.27 24.73
N PHE A 373 26.50 -14.63 24.25
CA PHE A 373 27.40 -15.19 23.25
C PHE A 373 28.85 -14.77 23.48
N LYS A 374 29.81 -15.56 22.96
CA LYS A 374 31.24 -15.33 23.20
C LYS A 374 31.92 -14.47 22.12
N HIS A 375 31.43 -14.56 20.88
CA HIS A 375 32.01 -13.90 19.71
C HIS A 375 30.90 -13.23 18.90
N PHE A 376 31.22 -12.07 18.33
CA PHE A 376 30.39 -11.41 17.34
C PHE A 376 30.43 -12.17 16.01
N ASN A 377 29.38 -12.04 15.20
CA ASN A 377 29.30 -12.69 13.90
C ASN A 377 30.29 -12.05 12.88
N PRO A 378 30.50 -12.66 11.69
CA PRO A 378 31.47 -12.15 10.71
C PRO A 378 31.19 -10.72 10.24
N VAL A 379 29.91 -10.37 10.00
CA VAL A 379 29.52 -9.01 9.59
C VAL A 379 29.87 -8.01 10.69
N GLN A 380 29.44 -8.28 11.92
CA GLN A 380 29.73 -7.48 13.11
C GLN A 380 31.23 -7.31 13.34
N THR A 381 32.01 -8.39 13.17
CA THR A 381 33.47 -8.40 13.28
C THR A 381 34.11 -7.44 12.28
N GLN A 382 33.68 -7.47 11.01
CA GLN A 382 34.22 -6.61 9.96
C GLN A 382 33.86 -5.13 10.15
N VAL A 383 32.64 -4.82 10.62
CA VAL A 383 32.19 -3.44 10.81
C VAL A 383 32.61 -2.83 12.16
N PHE A 384 33.04 -3.66 13.12
CA PHE A 384 33.32 -3.25 14.50
C PHE A 384 34.30 -2.08 14.59
N THR A 385 35.43 -2.15 13.89
CA THR A 385 36.47 -1.11 13.98
C THR A 385 35.93 0.27 13.61
N VAL A 386 35.08 0.35 12.58
CA VAL A 386 34.55 1.63 12.12
C VAL A 386 33.42 2.11 13.03
N LEU A 387 32.50 1.23 13.45
CA LEU A 387 31.40 1.62 14.33
C LEU A 387 31.86 1.98 15.74
N TYR A 388 32.83 1.24 16.28
CA TYR A 388 33.25 1.31 17.68
C TYR A 388 34.52 2.14 17.92
N ASN A 389 35.45 2.23 16.95
CA ASN A 389 36.72 2.97 17.14
C ASN A 389 36.81 4.26 16.32
N SER A 390 35.81 4.57 15.49
CA SER A 390 35.76 5.80 14.70
C SER A 390 34.43 6.54 14.89
N ASP A 391 34.39 7.80 14.46
CA ASP A 391 33.22 8.68 14.51
C ASP A 391 32.69 9.02 13.11
N ASP A 392 33.09 8.23 12.11
CA ASP A 392 32.62 8.37 10.73
C ASP A 392 31.14 8.00 10.62
N ASN A 393 30.47 8.58 9.63
CA ASN A 393 29.14 8.15 9.22
C ASN A 393 29.25 6.78 8.55
N VAL A 394 28.31 5.88 8.86
CA VAL A 394 28.39 4.47 8.43
C VAL A 394 27.09 4.03 7.78
N LEU A 395 27.20 3.34 6.64
CA LEU A 395 26.11 2.54 6.08
C LEU A 395 26.45 1.06 6.25
N VAL A 396 25.58 0.31 6.92
CA VAL A 396 25.63 -1.16 6.97
C VAL A 396 24.40 -1.72 6.27
N ALA A 397 24.56 -2.06 5.00
CA ALA A 397 23.59 -2.78 4.21
C ALA A 397 23.91 -4.28 4.25
N THR A 398 23.07 -5.05 4.94
CA THR A 398 23.26 -6.50 5.11
C THR A 398 21.90 -7.16 5.19
N PRO A 399 21.75 -8.43 4.78
CA PRO A 399 20.46 -9.12 4.89
C PRO A 399 19.93 -9.08 6.32
N THR A 400 18.63 -8.96 6.46
CA THR A 400 18.01 -8.94 7.79
C THR A 400 18.30 -10.26 8.51
N GLY A 401 18.41 -10.25 9.84
CA GLY A 401 18.93 -11.40 10.61
C GLY A 401 20.45 -11.42 10.81
N SER A 402 21.24 -10.64 10.06
CA SER A 402 22.71 -10.55 10.22
C SER A 402 23.17 -9.78 11.48
N GLY A 403 22.27 -9.49 12.41
CA GLY A 403 22.59 -8.79 13.66
C GLY A 403 22.82 -7.27 13.54
N LYS A 404 22.08 -6.60 12.64
CA LYS A 404 22.11 -5.13 12.43
C LYS A 404 21.89 -4.32 13.71
N THR A 405 21.05 -4.81 14.63
CA THR A 405 20.81 -4.17 15.93
C THR A 405 22.09 -4.02 16.75
N ILE A 406 22.96 -5.04 16.76
CA ILE A 406 24.25 -4.95 17.47
C ILE A 406 25.18 -3.92 16.82
N CYS A 407 25.10 -3.73 15.49
CA CYS A 407 25.84 -2.66 14.81
C CYS A 407 25.40 -1.26 15.29
N ALA A 408 24.09 -1.05 15.48
CA ALA A 408 23.59 0.18 16.13
C ALA A 408 24.14 0.32 17.55
N GLU A 409 24.14 -0.75 18.32
CA GLU A 409 24.63 -0.74 19.71
C GLU A 409 26.12 -0.38 19.79
N PHE A 410 26.97 -0.83 18.85
CA PHE A 410 28.37 -0.40 18.79
C PHE A 410 28.51 1.12 18.65
N ALA A 411 27.69 1.74 17.80
CA ALA A 411 27.69 3.20 17.63
C ALA A 411 27.22 3.92 18.91
N ILE A 412 26.21 3.38 19.61
CA ILE A 412 25.71 3.91 20.88
C ILE A 412 26.81 3.86 21.95
N LEU A 413 27.49 2.72 22.09
CA LEU A 413 28.55 2.54 23.06
C LEU A 413 29.74 3.46 22.78
N ARG A 414 30.14 3.63 21.51
CA ARG A 414 31.15 4.62 21.11
C ARG A 414 30.73 6.03 21.48
N ASN A 415 29.48 6.41 21.22
CA ASN A 415 28.98 7.73 21.56
C ASN A 415 28.97 7.99 23.08
N HIS A 416 28.65 6.96 23.86
CA HIS A 416 28.73 7.00 25.33
C HIS A 416 30.18 7.12 25.85
N GLN A 417 31.17 6.53 25.18
CA GLN A 417 32.59 6.69 25.54
C GLN A 417 33.09 8.12 25.38
N ILE A 418 32.58 8.85 24.37
CA ILE A 418 33.03 10.22 24.06
C ILE A 418 32.33 11.24 24.96
N ASN A 419 31.04 11.05 25.22
CA ASN A 419 30.19 12.03 25.89
C ASN A 419 29.97 11.70 27.37
N THR A 420 31.04 11.72 28.17
CA THR A 420 31.00 11.35 29.60
C THR A 420 30.28 12.34 30.52
N ASN A 421 29.94 13.55 30.05
CA ASN A 421 29.28 14.60 30.85
C ASN A 421 27.75 14.56 30.79
N ASN A 422 27.14 13.44 30.38
CA ASN A 422 25.69 13.31 30.13
C ASN A 422 25.12 14.18 29.00
N ASP A 423 25.97 14.82 28.18
CA ASP A 423 25.56 15.57 26.97
C ASP A 423 25.20 14.65 25.78
N MET A 424 25.10 13.34 26.02
CA MET A 424 24.75 12.34 25.02
C MET A 424 23.25 12.39 24.68
N LEU A 425 22.95 12.67 23.42
CA LEU A 425 21.61 12.49 22.85
C LEU A 425 21.70 11.62 21.59
N VAL A 426 21.11 10.43 21.66
CA VAL A 426 21.00 9.46 20.57
C VAL A 426 19.56 9.36 20.12
N VAL A 427 19.33 9.33 18.80
CA VAL A 427 18.02 9.04 18.23
C VAL A 427 18.12 7.79 17.37
N TYR A 428 17.24 6.82 17.63
CA TYR A 428 17.07 5.62 16.85
C TYR A 428 15.70 5.61 16.20
N LEU A 429 15.68 5.58 14.87
CA LEU A 429 14.46 5.48 14.08
C LEU A 429 14.27 4.05 13.56
N THR A 430 13.05 3.56 13.70
CA THR A 430 12.61 2.27 13.15
C THR A 430 11.23 2.46 12.49
N PRO A 431 10.92 1.74 11.39
CA PRO A 431 9.76 2.04 10.56
C PRO A 431 8.39 1.73 11.17
N ASN A 432 8.31 1.00 12.28
CA ASN A 432 7.03 0.59 12.87
C ASN A 432 7.03 0.79 14.39
N GLU A 433 5.90 1.26 14.93
CA GLU A 433 5.68 1.46 16.37
C GLU A 433 5.89 0.18 17.19
N THR A 434 5.47 -0.97 16.67
CA THR A 434 5.66 -2.28 17.32
C THR A 434 7.15 -2.62 17.43
N LEU A 435 7.93 -2.34 16.39
CA LEU A 435 9.38 -2.53 16.41
C LEU A 435 10.06 -1.52 17.34
N ALA A 436 9.59 -0.27 17.36
CA ALA A 436 10.06 0.77 18.29
C ALA A 436 9.86 0.34 19.74
N LYS A 437 8.65 -0.09 20.09
CA LYS A 437 8.32 -0.56 21.44
C LYS A 437 9.14 -1.79 21.86
N GLN A 438 9.33 -2.76 20.96
CA GLN A 438 10.19 -3.91 21.23
C GLN A 438 11.64 -3.49 21.46
N GLN A 439 12.16 -2.57 20.65
CA GLN A 439 13.54 -2.09 20.77
C GLN A 439 13.73 -1.26 22.05
N TYR A 440 12.74 -0.44 22.40
CA TYR A 440 12.70 0.30 23.65
C TYR A 440 12.79 -0.64 24.86
N LEU A 441 11.95 -1.68 24.92
CA LEU A 441 11.97 -2.64 26.03
C LEU A 441 13.32 -3.39 26.15
N ASP A 442 13.92 -3.74 25.02
CA ASP A 442 15.24 -4.40 24.99
C ASP A 442 16.35 -3.45 25.47
N TRP A 443 16.36 -2.21 24.98
CA TRP A 443 17.37 -1.22 25.33
C TRP A 443 17.18 -0.60 26.71
N ASP A 444 15.97 -0.48 27.22
CA ASP A 444 15.72 -0.10 28.61
C ASP A 444 16.27 -1.18 29.56
N LYS A 445 16.06 -2.45 29.23
CA LYS A 445 16.68 -3.55 29.99
C LYS A 445 18.20 -3.56 29.87
N LYS A 446 18.75 -3.35 28.67
CA LYS A 446 20.19 -3.44 28.40
C LYS A 446 20.95 -2.18 28.84
N PHE A 447 20.61 -1.01 28.30
CA PHE A 447 21.28 0.27 28.59
C PHE A 447 20.70 1.00 29.80
N GLY A 448 19.38 0.92 30.02
CA GLY A 448 18.74 1.53 31.18
C GLY A 448 19.19 0.89 32.49
N ASN A 449 18.94 -0.41 32.66
CA ASN A 449 19.37 -1.11 33.88
C ASN A 449 20.89 -1.39 33.92
N GLY A 450 21.50 -1.70 32.77
CA GLY A 450 22.91 -2.08 32.70
C GLY A 450 23.89 -0.91 32.80
N LEU A 451 23.60 0.22 32.13
CA LEU A 451 24.48 1.41 32.10
C LEU A 451 23.89 2.63 32.81
N LYS A 452 22.67 2.53 33.37
CA LYS A 452 21.94 3.64 34.01
C LYS A 452 21.64 4.81 33.06
N LEU A 453 21.49 4.53 31.77
CA LEU A 453 21.13 5.53 30.76
C LEU A 453 19.61 5.73 30.69
N LYS A 454 19.16 6.96 30.48
CA LYS A 454 17.72 7.22 30.33
C LYS A 454 17.27 6.92 28.89
N VAL A 455 16.65 5.76 28.71
CA VAL A 455 16.03 5.32 27.44
C VAL A 455 14.56 5.73 27.45
N VAL A 456 14.08 6.35 26.36
CA VAL A 456 12.68 6.79 26.24
C VAL A 456 12.10 6.44 24.87
N GLU A 457 10.82 6.09 24.83
CA GLU A 457 10.03 5.93 23.61
C GLU A 457 9.17 7.18 23.39
N LEU A 458 9.21 7.78 22.19
CA LEU A 458 8.29 8.88 21.88
C LEU A 458 6.85 8.38 21.79
N SER A 459 5.94 9.05 22.49
CA SER A 459 4.52 8.73 22.62
C SER A 459 3.67 9.12 21.40
N GLY A 460 4.12 10.11 20.62
CA GLY A 460 3.36 10.72 19.52
C GLY A 460 2.60 11.99 19.91
N ASP A 461 2.57 12.36 21.20
CA ASP A 461 2.10 13.68 21.65
C ASP A 461 3.29 14.67 21.64
N PRO A 462 3.24 15.76 20.82
CA PRO A 462 4.38 16.66 20.67
C PRO A 462 4.86 17.36 21.95
N GLN A 463 4.02 17.48 22.98
CA GLN A 463 4.40 18.12 24.24
C GLN A 463 5.09 17.13 25.17
N ILE A 464 4.51 15.94 25.34
CA ILE A 464 5.15 14.84 26.10
C ILE A 464 6.49 14.52 25.45
N ASP A 465 6.50 14.40 24.13
CA ASP A 465 7.70 14.05 23.37
C ASP A 465 8.78 15.13 23.49
N LEU A 466 8.42 16.39 23.68
CA LEU A 466 9.39 17.47 23.96
C LEU A 466 10.02 17.34 25.35
N GLU A 467 9.25 16.91 26.35
CA GLU A 467 9.76 16.65 27.70
C GLU A 467 10.65 15.40 27.70
N LEU A 468 10.19 14.32 27.09
CA LEU A 468 10.97 13.09 26.89
C LEU A 468 12.27 13.36 26.14
N LEU A 469 12.25 14.23 25.11
CA LEU A 469 13.44 14.62 24.36
C LEU A 469 14.46 15.38 25.21
N ARG A 470 14.02 16.19 26.19
CA ARG A 470 14.92 16.95 27.07
C ARG A 470 15.57 16.09 28.13
N GLU A 471 14.89 15.05 28.58
CA GLU A 471 15.37 14.19 29.66
C GLU A 471 16.06 12.91 29.16
N GLY A 472 15.74 12.45 27.96
CA GLY A 472 16.23 11.21 27.39
C GLY A 472 17.66 11.33 26.85
N GLN A 473 18.45 10.27 27.05
CA GLN A 473 19.78 10.12 26.43
C GLN A 473 19.72 9.23 25.19
N ILE A 474 18.78 8.27 25.16
CA ILE A 474 18.49 7.41 24.00
C ILE A 474 17.00 7.51 23.70
N ILE A 475 16.68 8.08 22.54
CA ILE A 475 15.31 8.26 22.05
C ILE A 475 15.02 7.17 21.01
N VAL A 476 13.99 6.36 21.25
CA VAL A 476 13.47 5.38 20.29
C VAL A 476 12.18 5.92 19.69
N SER A 477 12.10 5.99 18.35
CA SER A 477 10.94 6.57 17.67
C SER A 477 10.71 6.01 16.27
N THR A 478 9.57 6.37 15.67
CA THR A 478 9.32 6.19 14.23
C THR A 478 9.63 7.48 13.47
N PRO A 479 9.88 7.41 12.15
CA PRO A 479 10.12 8.60 11.32
C PRO A 479 9.00 9.64 11.44
N GLU A 480 7.73 9.21 11.52
CA GLU A 480 6.55 10.08 11.58
C GLU A 480 6.46 10.81 12.93
N ARG A 481 6.65 10.09 14.04
CA ARG A 481 6.66 10.71 15.39
C ARG A 481 7.81 11.70 15.52
N TRP A 482 8.98 11.36 15.00
CA TRP A 482 10.14 12.25 14.99
C TRP A 482 9.94 13.48 14.08
N ASP A 483 9.37 13.31 12.89
CA ASP A 483 9.02 14.43 12.01
C ASP A 483 8.02 15.36 12.68
N ALA A 484 6.95 14.82 13.27
CA ALA A 484 5.92 15.60 13.96
C ALA A 484 6.50 16.42 15.13
N LEU A 485 7.39 15.83 15.93
CA LEU A 485 8.09 16.54 17.01
C LEU A 485 8.91 17.72 16.46
N ASN A 486 9.66 17.49 15.38
CA ASN A 486 10.50 18.50 14.73
C ASN A 486 9.72 19.57 13.95
N ARG A 487 8.39 19.57 13.98
CA ARG A 487 7.60 20.71 13.47
C ARG A 487 7.48 21.84 14.48
N SER A 488 7.85 21.61 15.74
CA SER A 488 7.90 22.63 16.79
C SER A 488 9.29 23.26 16.90
N ARG A 489 9.35 24.59 16.84
CA ARG A 489 10.62 25.34 16.99
C ARG A 489 11.36 25.03 18.30
N LYS A 490 10.63 24.78 19.39
CA LYS A 490 11.23 24.44 20.69
C LYS A 490 11.91 23.08 20.63
N ALA A 491 11.27 22.10 20.00
CA ALA A 491 11.80 20.75 19.84
C ALA A 491 13.01 20.74 18.90
N MET A 492 12.92 21.47 17.78
CA MET A 492 14.03 21.56 16.84
C MET A 492 15.31 22.10 17.49
N ASN A 493 15.20 23.10 18.36
CA ASN A 493 16.38 23.61 19.09
C ASN A 493 17.04 22.53 19.97
N VAL A 494 16.26 21.62 20.56
CA VAL A 494 16.81 20.49 21.34
C VAL A 494 17.34 19.41 20.40
N ALA A 495 16.66 19.14 19.29
CA ALA A 495 17.13 18.19 18.28
C ALA A 495 18.49 18.57 17.66
N MET A 496 18.91 19.84 17.74
CA MET A 496 20.25 20.27 17.33
C MET A 496 21.38 19.71 18.20
N SER A 497 21.10 19.26 19.43
CA SER A 497 22.10 18.63 20.31
C SER A 497 22.24 17.12 20.09
N VAL A 498 21.56 16.57 19.07
CA VAL A 498 21.70 15.14 18.73
C VAL A 498 23.13 14.87 18.29
N SER A 499 23.77 13.91 18.98
CA SER A 499 25.17 13.51 18.73
C SER A 499 25.26 12.31 17.78
N LEU A 500 24.28 11.41 17.82
CA LEU A 500 24.20 10.21 17.00
C LEU A 500 22.76 9.98 16.52
N PHE A 501 22.61 9.75 15.22
CA PHE A 501 21.33 9.52 14.57
C PHE A 501 21.37 8.20 13.78
N ILE A 502 20.64 7.20 14.26
CA ILE A 502 20.60 5.85 13.70
C ILE A 502 19.26 5.66 12.99
N ILE A 503 19.32 5.19 11.74
CA ILE A 503 18.13 4.85 10.95
C ILE A 503 18.16 3.37 10.65
N ASP A 504 17.24 2.61 11.22
CA ASP A 504 17.03 1.22 10.85
C ASP A 504 16.13 1.09 9.62
N GLN A 505 16.41 0.08 8.81
CA GLN A 505 15.71 -0.22 7.56
C GLN A 505 15.68 0.94 6.55
N LEU A 506 16.82 1.60 6.35
CA LEU A 506 16.96 2.78 5.48
C LEU A 506 16.48 2.57 4.03
N HIS A 507 16.56 1.34 3.49
CA HIS A 507 16.01 0.99 2.17
C HIS A 507 14.51 1.28 2.00
N LEU A 508 13.73 1.44 3.07
CA LEU A 508 12.31 1.78 3.00
C LEU A 508 12.02 3.21 2.51
N ILE A 509 13.04 4.00 2.17
CA ILE A 509 12.88 5.31 1.53
C ILE A 509 12.10 5.22 0.21
N GLY A 510 12.22 4.11 -0.53
CA GLY A 510 11.48 3.90 -1.77
C GLY A 510 10.03 3.44 -1.60
N GLU A 511 9.57 3.26 -0.36
CA GLU A 511 8.26 2.72 -0.04
C GLU A 511 7.29 3.81 0.44
N GLN A 512 6.01 3.45 0.64
CA GLN A 512 5.03 4.36 1.26
C GLN A 512 5.53 4.84 2.64
N GLY A 513 5.48 6.14 2.88
CA GLY A 513 6.05 6.79 4.06
C GLY A 513 7.55 7.12 3.97
N GLY A 514 8.25 6.64 2.94
CA GLY A 514 9.69 6.85 2.75
C GLY A 514 10.12 8.32 2.61
N HIS A 515 9.23 9.18 2.12
CA HIS A 515 9.46 10.64 2.06
C HIS A 515 9.71 11.27 3.44
N VAL A 516 9.14 10.71 4.50
CA VAL A 516 9.35 11.17 5.88
C VAL A 516 10.75 10.82 6.37
N ILE A 517 11.22 9.61 6.03
CA ILE A 517 12.60 9.16 6.32
C ILE A 517 13.58 10.08 5.60
N GLU A 518 13.40 10.26 4.30
CA GLU A 518 14.26 11.11 3.47
C GLU A 518 14.29 12.55 3.97
N GLY A 519 13.12 13.15 4.25
CA GLY A 519 13.01 14.51 4.77
C GLY A 519 13.69 14.68 6.13
N THR A 520 13.51 13.70 7.03
CA THR A 520 14.14 13.71 8.36
C THR A 520 15.65 13.61 8.30
N VAL A 521 16.19 12.63 7.56
CA VAL A 521 17.63 12.42 7.44
C VAL A 521 18.29 13.62 6.76
N SER A 522 17.67 14.15 5.69
CA SER A 522 18.19 15.32 4.97
C SER A 522 18.23 16.57 5.86
N ARG A 523 17.24 16.76 6.73
CA ARG A 523 17.28 17.84 7.75
C ARG A 523 18.41 17.62 8.75
N MET A 524 18.58 16.43 9.34
CA MET A 524 19.67 16.18 10.30
C MET A 524 21.05 16.40 9.66
N LYS A 525 21.23 16.00 8.39
CA LYS A 525 22.42 16.32 7.61
C LYS A 525 22.62 17.82 7.39
N SER A 526 21.54 18.57 7.14
CA SER A 526 21.61 20.01 6.91
C SER A 526 22.03 20.79 8.18
N HIS A 527 21.75 20.24 9.37
CA HIS A 527 22.27 20.78 10.64
C HIS A 527 23.81 20.65 10.72
N ASP A 528 24.36 19.57 10.17
CA ASP A 528 25.81 19.30 10.14
C ASP A 528 26.58 20.27 9.23
N ILE A 529 25.94 20.75 8.15
CA ILE A 529 26.54 21.63 7.12
C ILE A 529 26.48 23.12 7.54
N GLY A 530 25.80 23.46 8.63
CA GLY A 530 25.78 24.83 9.17
C GLY A 530 24.93 25.83 8.40
N ILE A 531 23.91 25.36 7.67
CA ILE A 531 23.01 26.19 6.84
C ILE A 531 22.02 27.03 7.70
N ASN A 532 22.01 26.84 9.02
CA ASN A 532 21.17 27.64 9.92
C ASN A 532 21.81 29.01 10.17
N TYR A 533 21.46 30.00 9.32
CA TYR A 533 21.96 31.39 9.33
C TYR A 533 21.98 32.13 10.69
N PHE A 534 21.38 31.57 11.75
CA PHE A 534 21.22 32.21 13.06
C PHE A 534 22.02 31.61 14.22
N ILE A 535 22.75 30.48 14.07
CA ILE A 535 23.42 29.80 15.20
C ILE A 535 24.86 29.40 14.84
N LYS A 536 25.85 29.86 15.63
CA LYS A 536 27.30 29.82 15.32
C LYS A 536 28.07 28.58 15.82
N SER A 537 27.47 27.67 16.58
CA SER A 537 28.16 26.47 17.10
C SER A 537 27.35 25.21 16.81
N TYR A 538 27.86 24.34 15.95
CA TYR A 538 27.28 23.01 15.69
C TYR A 538 28.16 21.92 16.27
N SER A 539 27.55 20.94 16.95
CA SER A 539 28.16 19.62 17.18
C SER A 539 27.87 18.75 15.95
N LYS A 540 28.92 18.11 15.41
CA LYS A 540 28.80 17.22 14.25
C LYS A 540 27.88 16.04 14.59
N VAL A 541 26.86 15.76 13.77
CA VAL A 541 25.94 14.64 14.00
C VAL A 541 26.49 13.39 13.30
N ARG A 542 26.75 12.32 14.05
CA ARG A 542 27.13 11.03 13.44
C ARG A 542 25.90 10.32 12.88
N LEU A 543 25.89 10.00 11.59
CA LEU A 543 24.80 9.28 10.92
C LEU A 543 25.14 7.80 10.74
N VAL A 544 24.27 6.90 11.19
CA VAL A 544 24.39 5.45 10.97
C VAL A 544 23.14 4.92 10.28
N GLY A 545 23.28 4.52 9.02
CA GLY A 545 22.24 3.87 8.25
C GLY A 545 22.36 2.35 8.34
N LEU A 546 21.30 1.68 8.79
CA LEU A 546 21.18 0.23 8.72
C LEU A 546 20.16 -0.13 7.64
N SER A 547 20.53 -1.02 6.74
CA SER A 547 19.68 -1.36 5.59
C SER A 547 19.73 -2.85 5.27
N THR A 548 18.78 -3.33 4.46
CA THR A 548 18.99 -4.57 3.71
C THR A 548 19.98 -4.33 2.58
N SER A 549 20.46 -5.41 1.96
CA SER A 549 21.35 -5.35 0.81
C SER A 549 20.64 -4.73 -0.39
N VAL A 550 21.20 -3.68 -0.96
CA VAL A 550 20.60 -2.92 -2.08
C VAL A 550 21.63 -2.64 -3.18
N SER A 551 21.20 -2.51 -4.44
CA SER A 551 22.11 -2.37 -5.60
C SER A 551 22.83 -1.02 -5.58
N ASN A 552 22.07 0.03 -5.30
CA ASN A 552 22.56 1.40 -5.26
C ASN A 552 22.92 1.84 -3.82
N ALA A 553 23.41 0.92 -2.99
CA ALA A 553 23.80 1.23 -1.61
C ALA A 553 24.84 2.36 -1.55
N LYS A 554 25.71 2.46 -2.56
CA LYS A 554 26.70 3.53 -2.65
C LYS A 554 26.04 4.91 -2.67
N ASP A 555 24.93 5.06 -3.38
CA ASP A 555 24.21 6.34 -3.43
C ASP A 555 23.58 6.69 -2.07
N LEU A 556 23.07 5.69 -1.34
CA LEU A 556 22.61 5.87 0.05
C LEU A 556 23.78 6.27 0.97
N GLY A 557 24.93 5.61 0.82
CA GLY A 557 26.14 5.89 1.59
C GLY A 557 26.65 7.31 1.35
N GLU A 558 26.81 7.70 0.09
CA GLU A 558 27.20 9.07 -0.27
C GLU A 558 26.17 10.11 0.20
N TRP A 559 24.87 9.78 0.16
CA TRP A 559 23.82 10.69 0.62
C TRP A 559 23.92 10.95 2.13
N ILE A 560 24.09 9.92 2.96
CA ILE A 560 24.30 10.09 4.41
C ILE A 560 25.72 10.55 4.79
N GLY A 561 26.59 10.75 3.80
CA GLY A 561 27.97 11.18 4.02
C GLY A 561 28.89 10.09 4.57
N ALA A 562 28.57 8.82 4.36
CA ALA A 562 29.47 7.72 4.68
C ALA A 562 30.69 7.74 3.76
N THR A 563 31.88 7.67 4.36
CA THR A 563 33.15 7.59 3.63
C THR A 563 33.31 6.19 3.01
N SER A 564 34.31 5.99 2.16
CA SER A 564 34.67 4.65 1.67
C SER A 564 35.00 3.67 2.78
N HIS A 565 35.45 4.15 3.95
CA HIS A 565 35.71 3.34 5.14
C HIS A 565 34.43 3.01 5.92
N GLY A 566 33.43 3.89 5.89
CA GLY A 566 32.11 3.70 6.51
C GLY A 566 31.07 3.01 5.62
N PHE A 567 31.45 2.50 4.45
CA PHE A 567 30.52 1.90 3.49
C PHE A 567 30.62 0.37 3.49
N PHE A 568 29.56 -0.31 3.92
CA PHE A 568 29.46 -1.77 3.92
C PHE A 568 28.14 -2.21 3.27
N ASN A 569 28.21 -2.90 2.13
CA ASN A 569 27.07 -3.48 1.43
C ASN A 569 27.29 -4.96 1.14
N PHE A 570 26.91 -5.82 2.07
CA PHE A 570 27.10 -7.27 1.96
C PHE A 570 26.01 -7.90 1.09
N PRO A 571 26.31 -8.95 0.30
CA PRO A 571 25.31 -9.64 -0.51
C PRO A 571 24.34 -10.47 0.36
N LEU A 572 23.23 -10.92 -0.23
CA LEU A 572 22.43 -11.98 0.37
C LEU A 572 23.31 -13.23 0.55
N GLY A 573 23.50 -13.65 1.80
CA GLY A 573 24.39 -14.75 2.14
C GLY A 573 23.96 -16.05 1.46
N LYS A 574 24.93 -16.91 1.10
CA LYS A 574 24.71 -18.22 0.45
C LYS A 574 23.83 -19.20 1.26
N SER A 575 23.48 -18.86 2.50
CA SER A 575 22.74 -19.72 3.43
C SER A 575 21.24 -19.74 3.20
N VAL A 576 20.67 -18.86 2.36
CA VAL A 576 19.23 -18.83 2.04
C VAL A 576 19.00 -19.17 0.57
N GLU A 577 18.24 -20.24 0.30
CA GLU A 577 17.81 -20.62 -1.05
C GLU A 577 16.42 -20.01 -1.32
N ILE A 578 16.35 -19.04 -2.25
CA ILE A 578 15.08 -18.45 -2.70
C ILE A 578 14.67 -19.14 -4.00
N GLN A 579 13.50 -19.78 -3.99
CA GLN A 579 12.91 -20.42 -5.16
C GLN A 579 11.58 -19.74 -5.51
N THR A 580 11.49 -19.19 -6.72
CA THR A 580 10.23 -18.64 -7.26
C THR A 580 9.53 -19.72 -8.09
N GLN A 581 8.20 -19.79 -8.02
CA GLN A 581 7.37 -20.70 -8.81
C GLN A 581 6.14 -19.96 -9.35
N GLY A 582 6.01 -19.88 -10.68
CA GLY A 582 4.85 -19.32 -11.36
C GLY A 582 3.63 -20.25 -11.38
N VAL A 583 2.46 -19.68 -11.09
CA VAL A 583 1.15 -20.31 -11.27
C VAL A 583 0.38 -19.58 -12.36
N ASP A 584 0.16 -20.27 -13.47
CA ASP A 584 -0.40 -19.73 -14.71
C ASP A 584 -1.93 -19.76 -14.69
N VAL A 585 -2.53 -18.98 -13.80
CA VAL A 585 -3.98 -18.80 -13.68
C VAL A 585 -4.24 -17.31 -13.57
N ALA A 586 -4.93 -16.71 -14.54
CA ALA A 586 -5.15 -15.25 -14.56
C ALA A 586 -6.06 -14.76 -13.41
N ASN A 587 -7.13 -15.50 -13.10
CA ASN A 587 -8.04 -15.15 -12.00
C ASN A 587 -7.33 -15.33 -10.64
N PHE A 588 -7.30 -14.26 -9.83
CA PHE A 588 -6.60 -14.25 -8.55
C PHE A 588 -7.13 -15.27 -7.53
N GLU A 589 -8.45 -15.41 -7.39
CA GLU A 589 -9.03 -16.35 -6.41
C GLU A 589 -8.77 -17.80 -6.78
N ALA A 590 -8.95 -18.15 -8.06
CA ALA A 590 -8.63 -19.48 -8.57
C ALA A 590 -7.13 -19.78 -8.46
N ARG A 591 -6.28 -18.79 -8.72
CA ARG A 591 -4.82 -18.90 -8.56
C ARG A 591 -4.44 -19.18 -7.10
N MET A 592 -5.04 -18.47 -6.14
CA MET A 592 -4.81 -18.72 -4.72
C MET A 592 -5.21 -20.14 -4.32
N GLN A 593 -6.35 -20.65 -4.78
CA GLN A 593 -6.75 -22.04 -4.53
C GLN A 593 -5.76 -23.05 -5.13
N ALA A 594 -5.27 -22.79 -6.35
CA ALA A 594 -4.26 -23.63 -7.01
C ALA A 594 -2.91 -23.65 -6.27
N MET A 595 -2.57 -22.58 -5.54
CA MET A 595 -1.34 -22.48 -4.73
C MET A 595 -1.40 -23.26 -3.39
N THR A 596 -2.59 -23.61 -2.89
CA THR A 596 -2.73 -24.22 -1.56
C THR A 596 -2.14 -25.64 -1.51
N LYS A 597 -2.35 -26.45 -2.54
CA LYS A 597 -1.82 -27.81 -2.59
C LYS A 597 -0.29 -27.83 -2.70
N PRO A 598 0.36 -27.04 -3.59
CA PRO A 598 1.81 -26.84 -3.58
C PRO A 598 2.36 -26.41 -2.21
N THR A 599 1.65 -25.52 -1.50
CA THR A 599 2.03 -25.08 -0.15
C THR A 599 2.06 -26.26 0.84
N TYR A 600 1.00 -27.08 0.86
CA TYR A 600 0.97 -28.31 1.69
C TYR A 600 2.10 -29.29 1.34
N ILE A 601 2.35 -29.50 0.04
CA ILE A 601 3.40 -30.39 -0.44
C ILE A 601 4.78 -29.86 -0.01
N ALA A 602 5.03 -28.56 -0.13
CA ALA A 602 6.29 -27.95 0.29
C ALA A 602 6.54 -28.11 1.80
N ILE A 603 5.51 -27.86 2.64
CA ILE A 603 5.60 -28.06 4.09
C ILE A 603 5.93 -29.52 4.40
N THR A 604 5.21 -30.46 3.80
CA THR A 604 5.42 -31.88 4.10
C THR A 604 6.76 -32.40 3.55
N GLN A 605 7.20 -32.00 2.36
CA GLN A 605 8.45 -32.53 1.79
C GLN A 605 9.71 -31.93 2.41
N LEU A 606 9.68 -30.65 2.77
CA LEU A 606 10.89 -29.90 3.16
C LEU A 606 11.08 -29.81 4.68
N VAL A 607 10.02 -29.94 5.46
CA VAL A 607 10.06 -29.77 6.93
C VAL A 607 10.16 -31.14 7.61
N LYS A 608 11.17 -31.34 8.46
CA LYS A 608 11.31 -32.53 9.31
C LYS A 608 10.39 -32.43 10.54
N ASN A 609 10.11 -33.54 11.22
CA ASN A 609 9.08 -33.67 12.29
C ASN A 609 9.24 -32.80 13.56
N GLU A 610 10.15 -31.82 13.60
CA GLU A 610 10.36 -30.91 14.75
C GLU A 610 10.58 -29.45 14.31
N GLN A 611 10.51 -29.21 13.00
CA GLN A 611 10.77 -27.91 12.40
C GLN A 611 9.46 -27.17 12.15
N THR A 612 9.50 -25.86 12.28
CA THR A 612 8.36 -24.97 12.04
C THR A 612 8.39 -24.42 10.61
N SER A 613 7.26 -23.89 10.12
CA SER A 613 7.13 -23.22 8.82
C SER A 613 6.22 -22.00 8.92
N ILE A 614 6.55 -20.95 8.16
CA ILE A 614 5.71 -19.75 8.04
C ILE A 614 5.14 -19.65 6.63
N VAL A 615 3.84 -19.38 6.53
CA VAL A 615 3.15 -19.12 5.26
C VAL A 615 2.61 -17.69 5.25
N PHE A 616 3.13 -16.83 4.38
CA PHE A 616 2.58 -15.50 4.15
C PHE A 616 1.45 -15.54 3.14
N VAL A 617 0.36 -14.84 3.42
CA VAL A 617 -0.82 -14.75 2.55
C VAL A 617 -1.35 -13.31 2.42
N PRO A 618 -2.14 -12.99 1.38
CA PRO A 618 -2.50 -11.61 1.08
C PRO A 618 -3.46 -10.92 2.03
N SER A 619 -4.37 -11.66 2.65
CA SER A 619 -5.44 -11.07 3.44
C SER A 619 -5.96 -12.00 4.51
N ARG A 620 -6.75 -11.45 5.43
CA ARG A 620 -7.41 -12.20 6.52
C ARG A 620 -8.31 -13.32 6.01
N LYS A 621 -8.97 -13.12 4.87
CA LYS A 621 -9.78 -14.14 4.19
C LYS A 621 -8.92 -15.38 3.91
N TYR A 622 -7.76 -15.18 3.30
CA TYR A 622 -6.88 -16.28 2.92
C TYR A 622 -6.18 -16.94 4.11
N VAL A 623 -5.90 -16.20 5.18
CA VAL A 623 -5.40 -16.81 6.42
C VAL A 623 -6.32 -17.95 6.89
N ARG A 624 -7.63 -17.68 6.94
CA ARG A 624 -8.63 -18.64 7.40
C ARG A 624 -8.85 -19.78 6.40
N LEU A 625 -8.97 -19.45 5.11
CA LEU A 625 -9.19 -20.45 4.06
C LEU A 625 -8.00 -21.42 3.94
N VAL A 626 -6.78 -20.90 3.90
CA VAL A 626 -5.57 -21.72 3.77
C VAL A 626 -5.38 -22.57 5.03
N ALA A 627 -5.63 -22.06 6.23
CA ALA A 627 -5.55 -22.86 7.46
C ALA A 627 -6.46 -24.10 7.39
N VAL A 628 -7.72 -23.90 6.99
CA VAL A 628 -8.69 -24.99 6.84
C VAL A 628 -8.26 -25.98 5.77
N ASP A 629 -7.82 -25.49 4.62
CA ASP A 629 -7.47 -26.36 3.51
C ASP A 629 -6.20 -27.17 3.79
N LEU A 630 -5.21 -26.61 4.52
CA LEU A 630 -4.06 -27.37 5.01
C LEU A 630 -4.48 -28.52 5.94
N ILE A 631 -5.44 -28.27 6.84
CA ILE A 631 -5.99 -29.30 7.74
C ILE A 631 -6.76 -30.37 6.94
N LYS A 632 -7.55 -29.98 5.92
CA LYS A 632 -8.23 -30.94 5.03
C LYS A 632 -7.23 -31.80 4.26
N TYR A 633 -6.17 -31.21 3.72
CA TYR A 633 -5.14 -31.96 3.01
C TYR A 633 -4.40 -32.94 3.91
N LYS A 634 -4.12 -32.55 5.16
CA LYS A 634 -3.59 -33.46 6.20
C LYS A 634 -4.53 -34.64 6.43
N GLY A 635 -5.83 -34.38 6.63
CA GLY A 635 -6.83 -35.43 6.84
C GLY A 635 -6.95 -36.40 5.65
N ALA A 636 -6.83 -35.90 4.41
CA ALA A 636 -6.86 -36.72 3.21
C ALA A 636 -5.62 -37.63 3.03
N ASP A 637 -4.48 -37.26 3.63
CA ASP A 637 -3.22 -38.02 3.57
C ASP A 637 -3.14 -39.15 4.63
N GLY A 638 -4.21 -39.30 5.43
CA GLY A 638 -4.39 -40.40 6.38
C GLY A 638 -3.64 -40.25 7.71
N ASP A 639 -3.55 -39.03 8.26
CA ASP A 639 -2.96 -38.71 9.58
C ASP A 639 -1.51 -39.18 9.80
N LYS A 640 -0.78 -39.48 8.71
CA LYS A 640 0.64 -39.93 8.77
C LYS A 640 1.58 -38.90 9.39
N ARG A 641 1.19 -37.62 9.44
CA ARG A 641 1.94 -36.52 10.04
C ARG A 641 1.03 -35.55 10.79
N SER A 642 1.46 -35.19 12.00
CA SER A 642 0.82 -34.19 12.83
C SER A 642 1.52 -32.84 12.65
N PHE A 643 0.75 -31.76 12.51
CA PHE A 643 1.29 -30.39 12.63
C PHE A 643 1.43 -29.95 14.10
N LEU A 644 0.91 -30.74 15.06
CA LEU A 644 1.28 -30.59 16.47
C LEU A 644 2.62 -31.28 16.69
N LEU A 645 3.59 -30.50 17.16
CA LEU A 645 4.92 -30.98 17.49
C LEU A 645 4.97 -31.58 18.91
N ASN A 646 4.14 -31.06 19.83
CA ASN A 646 3.99 -31.54 21.20
C ASN A 646 2.55 -32.05 21.48
N PRO A 647 2.33 -32.80 22.58
CA PRO A 647 1.00 -33.27 22.97
C PRO A 647 0.02 -32.11 23.15
N LEU A 648 -1.20 -32.30 22.65
CA LEU A 648 -2.28 -31.29 22.72
C LEU A 648 -2.54 -30.79 24.15
N ALA A 649 -2.33 -31.63 25.17
CA ALA A 649 -2.53 -31.29 26.57
C ALA A 649 -1.74 -30.05 27.03
N GLU A 650 -0.54 -29.80 26.48
CA GLU A 650 0.28 -28.62 26.80
C GLU A 650 -0.28 -27.32 26.20
N LEU A 651 -0.99 -27.44 25.07
CA LEU A 651 -1.52 -26.30 24.31
C LEU A 651 -2.92 -25.88 24.78
N VAL A 652 -3.72 -26.80 25.32
CA VAL A 652 -5.10 -26.57 25.79
C VAL A 652 -5.25 -25.38 26.75
N PRO A 653 -4.37 -25.19 27.76
CA PRO A 653 -4.46 -24.05 28.68
C PRO A 653 -4.33 -22.69 27.97
N PHE A 654 -3.55 -22.63 26.90
CA PHE A 654 -3.39 -21.43 26.09
C PHE A 654 -4.57 -21.24 25.14
N ILE A 655 -5.05 -22.31 24.50
CA ILE A 655 -6.23 -22.28 23.60
C ILE A 655 -7.48 -21.76 24.32
N ASN A 656 -7.67 -22.15 25.59
CA ASN A 656 -8.84 -21.73 26.36
C ASN A 656 -8.88 -20.21 26.65
N LYS A 657 -7.75 -19.50 26.52
CA LYS A 657 -7.65 -18.04 26.70
C LYS A 657 -7.91 -17.26 25.41
N ILE A 658 -7.92 -17.92 24.25
CA ILE A 658 -8.08 -17.27 22.95
C ILE A 658 -9.51 -16.78 22.77
N SER A 659 -9.67 -15.64 22.10
CA SER A 659 -10.98 -15.07 21.81
C SER A 659 -11.58 -15.57 20.48
N ASP A 660 -10.77 -15.70 19.43
CA ASP A 660 -11.23 -16.14 18.09
C ASP A 660 -11.49 -17.66 18.05
N GLU A 661 -12.74 -18.06 17.77
CA GLU A 661 -13.16 -19.47 17.71
C GLU A 661 -12.50 -20.27 16.58
N MET A 662 -12.21 -19.62 15.45
CA MET A 662 -11.54 -20.27 14.31
C MET A 662 -10.05 -20.52 14.62
N LEU A 663 -9.43 -19.60 15.34
CA LEU A 663 -8.06 -19.77 15.83
C LEU A 663 -7.98 -20.93 16.83
N LYS A 664 -9.00 -21.11 17.69
CA LYS A 664 -9.06 -22.26 18.61
C LYS A 664 -9.11 -23.60 17.88
N THR A 665 -9.91 -23.70 16.81
CA THR A 665 -10.05 -24.96 16.06
C THR A 665 -8.77 -25.29 15.30
N THR A 666 -8.18 -24.30 14.63
CA THR A 666 -6.95 -24.48 13.84
C THR A 666 -5.71 -24.75 14.71
N LEU A 667 -5.57 -24.10 15.87
CA LEU A 667 -4.46 -24.35 16.79
C LEU A 667 -4.49 -25.76 17.38
N ARG A 668 -5.68 -26.33 17.63
CA ARG A 668 -5.81 -27.74 18.06
C ARG A 668 -5.24 -28.71 17.03
N GLU A 669 -5.18 -28.33 15.76
CA GLU A 669 -4.60 -29.13 14.70
C GLU A 669 -3.12 -28.84 14.44
N GLY A 670 -2.52 -27.88 15.16
CA GLY A 670 -1.13 -27.46 15.00
C GLY A 670 -0.90 -26.34 13.98
N VAL A 671 -1.97 -25.65 13.56
CA VAL A 671 -1.92 -24.52 12.62
C VAL A 671 -2.36 -23.24 13.33
N GLY A 672 -1.42 -22.34 13.59
CA GLY A 672 -1.71 -21.01 14.10
C GLY A 672 -1.80 -19.98 12.97
N PHE A 673 -2.47 -18.87 13.23
CA PHE A 673 -2.43 -17.75 12.30
C PHE A 673 -2.38 -16.38 12.97
N LEU A 674 -1.80 -15.41 12.26
CA LEU A 674 -1.63 -14.03 12.68
C LEU A 674 -2.18 -13.10 11.60
N HIS A 675 -3.05 -12.17 12.01
CA HIS A 675 -3.50 -11.08 11.16
C HIS A 675 -3.72 -9.80 11.97
N GLU A 676 -3.80 -8.66 11.30
CA GLU A 676 -3.87 -7.33 11.93
C GLU A 676 -5.16 -7.08 12.75
N GLY A 677 -6.14 -7.98 12.63
CA GLY A 677 -7.40 -7.96 13.39
C GLY A 677 -7.40 -8.76 14.70
N LEU A 678 -6.35 -9.53 15.00
CA LEU A 678 -6.27 -10.28 16.25
C LEU A 678 -5.91 -9.37 17.43
N ASN A 679 -6.49 -9.67 18.60
CA ASN A 679 -6.17 -9.00 19.86
C ASN A 679 -4.73 -9.30 20.30
N GLY A 680 -4.13 -8.40 21.08
CA GLY A 680 -2.74 -8.54 21.54
C GLY A 680 -2.48 -9.87 22.27
N SER A 681 -3.40 -10.28 23.15
CA SER A 681 -3.32 -11.56 23.87
C SER A 681 -3.24 -12.77 22.92
N ASP A 682 -4.08 -12.78 21.89
CA ASP A 682 -4.17 -13.91 20.94
C ASP A 682 -2.91 -13.96 20.07
N ARG A 683 -2.39 -12.80 19.65
CA ARG A 683 -1.10 -12.70 18.93
C ARG A 683 0.06 -13.22 19.77
N ASP A 684 0.12 -12.85 21.05
CA ASP A 684 1.18 -13.28 21.97
C ASP A 684 1.12 -14.79 22.18
N ILE A 685 -0.08 -15.36 22.40
CA ILE A 685 -0.28 -16.81 22.56
C ILE A 685 0.19 -17.57 21.32
N VAL A 686 -0.21 -17.16 20.12
CA VAL A 686 0.22 -17.81 18.87
C VAL A 686 1.73 -17.71 18.67
N THR A 687 2.29 -16.52 18.89
CA THR A 687 3.73 -16.24 18.75
C THR A 687 4.55 -17.10 19.71
N GLN A 688 4.14 -17.19 20.98
CA GLN A 688 4.80 -18.02 21.99
C GLN A 688 4.64 -19.50 21.66
N SER A 689 3.46 -19.95 21.26
CA SER A 689 3.21 -21.34 20.89
C SER A 689 4.09 -21.78 19.72
N PHE A 690 4.32 -20.89 18.75
CA PHE A 690 5.23 -21.14 17.63
C PHE A 690 6.70 -21.15 18.07
N LYS A 691 7.14 -20.15 18.85
CA LYS A 691 8.53 -20.06 19.35
C LYS A 691 8.94 -21.23 20.24
N SER A 692 8.00 -21.73 21.06
CA SER A 692 8.20 -22.90 21.92
C SER A 692 8.11 -24.22 21.17
N GLY A 693 7.82 -24.20 19.86
CA GLY A 693 7.68 -25.41 19.06
C GLY A 693 6.47 -26.26 19.44
N LEU A 694 5.36 -25.66 19.89
CA LEU A 694 4.10 -26.39 20.14
C LEU A 694 3.32 -26.63 18.84
N ILE A 695 3.39 -25.67 17.92
CA ILE A 695 2.73 -25.70 16.61
C ILE A 695 3.75 -25.65 15.48
N GLN A 696 3.49 -26.35 14.39
CA GLN A 696 4.39 -26.42 13.23
C GLN A 696 4.17 -25.26 12.25
N VAL A 697 2.91 -24.90 11.98
CA VAL A 697 2.58 -23.96 10.90
C VAL A 697 2.05 -22.66 11.48
N CYS A 698 2.60 -21.53 11.04
CA CYS A 698 2.05 -20.20 11.31
C CYS A 698 1.73 -19.47 10.01
N ILE A 699 0.47 -19.11 9.80
CA ILE A 699 0.02 -18.36 8.62
C ILE A 699 -0.09 -16.89 8.97
N ILE A 700 0.53 -16.01 8.21
CA ILE A 700 0.67 -14.58 8.53
C ILE A 700 0.16 -13.73 7.36
N THR A 701 -0.63 -12.68 7.63
CA THR A 701 -0.99 -11.71 6.57
C THR A 701 0.22 -10.87 6.15
N SER A 702 0.30 -10.53 4.86
CA SER A 702 1.36 -9.68 4.31
C SER A 702 1.45 -8.30 4.99
N SER A 703 0.33 -7.74 5.43
CA SER A 703 0.22 -6.46 6.16
C SER A 703 1.06 -6.38 7.44
N ILE A 704 1.26 -7.49 8.14
CA ILE A 704 1.98 -7.52 9.43
C ILE A 704 3.37 -8.16 9.32
N CYS A 705 3.87 -8.39 8.10
CA CYS A 705 5.19 -9.01 7.90
C CYS A 705 6.32 -8.22 8.59
N ARG A 706 6.18 -6.90 8.71
CA ARG A 706 7.13 -6.00 9.38
C ARG A 706 7.04 -6.04 10.92
N GLU A 707 5.95 -6.54 11.50
CA GLU A 707 5.71 -6.52 12.96
C GLU A 707 6.16 -7.81 13.67
N VAL A 708 6.27 -8.91 12.93
CA VAL A 708 6.41 -10.25 13.50
C VAL A 708 7.88 -10.71 13.48
N LYS A 709 8.50 -10.82 14.66
CA LYS A 709 9.84 -11.40 14.84
C LYS A 709 9.77 -12.89 15.15
N LEU A 710 9.69 -13.70 14.09
CA LEU A 710 9.75 -15.17 14.14
C LEU A 710 10.93 -15.69 13.33
N SER A 711 11.33 -16.94 13.61
CA SER A 711 12.39 -17.64 12.91
C SER A 711 11.95 -19.06 12.57
N THR A 712 12.29 -19.51 11.36
CA THR A 712 11.86 -20.81 10.83
C THR A 712 12.82 -21.26 9.74
N PRO A 713 13.02 -22.57 9.51
CA PRO A 713 13.78 -23.08 8.37
C PRO A 713 13.06 -23.00 7.01
N LEU A 714 11.73 -22.81 6.98
CA LEU A 714 10.95 -22.71 5.75
C LEU A 714 9.99 -21.54 5.78
N VAL A 715 10.09 -20.66 4.79
CA VAL A 715 9.08 -19.64 4.50
C VAL A 715 8.43 -19.93 3.15
N ILE A 716 7.11 -19.81 3.09
CA ILE A 716 6.35 -19.85 1.84
C ILE A 716 5.59 -18.52 1.71
N VAL A 717 5.80 -17.79 0.62
CA VAL A 717 4.99 -16.63 0.25
C VAL A 717 3.94 -17.09 -0.76
N MET A 718 2.70 -17.20 -0.31
CA MET A 718 1.59 -17.71 -1.12
C MET A 718 0.79 -16.54 -1.71
N GLY A 719 1.09 -16.22 -2.97
CA GLY A 719 0.55 -15.07 -3.66
C GLY A 719 1.34 -13.79 -3.34
N THR A 720 1.64 -13.01 -4.38
CA THR A 720 2.47 -11.80 -4.30
C THR A 720 1.70 -10.54 -4.69
N GLN A 721 0.38 -10.55 -4.51
CA GLN A 721 -0.53 -9.49 -4.91
C GLN A 721 -1.56 -9.24 -3.81
N TYR A 722 -2.04 -8.01 -3.72
CA TYR A 722 -3.20 -7.62 -2.91
C TYR A 722 -4.16 -6.81 -3.77
N TYR A 723 -5.43 -6.79 -3.35
CA TYR A 723 -6.43 -5.96 -4.00
C TYR A 723 -6.31 -4.52 -3.51
N ASP A 724 -6.16 -3.61 -4.46
CA ASP A 724 -6.14 -2.17 -4.23
C ASP A 724 -7.50 -1.58 -4.63
N GLY A 725 -8.28 -1.14 -3.64
CA GLY A 725 -9.67 -0.74 -3.90
C GLY A 725 -9.85 0.55 -4.70
N PRO A 726 -9.02 1.61 -4.50
CA PRO A 726 -9.07 2.81 -5.35
C PRO A 726 -8.78 2.53 -6.82
N GLU A 727 -7.76 1.73 -7.13
CA GLU A 727 -7.38 1.38 -8.50
C GLU A 727 -8.18 0.21 -9.09
N ASN A 728 -9.03 -0.45 -8.29
CA ASN A 728 -9.84 -1.61 -8.69
C ASN A 728 -9.01 -2.73 -9.33
N SER A 729 -7.77 -2.87 -8.88
CA SER A 729 -6.75 -3.70 -9.52
C SER A 729 -6.03 -4.58 -8.48
N GLN A 730 -5.31 -5.60 -8.96
CA GLN A 730 -4.44 -6.41 -8.11
C GLN A 730 -3.04 -5.82 -8.19
N THR A 731 -2.62 -5.15 -7.13
CA THR A 731 -1.30 -4.54 -7.03
C THR A 731 -0.31 -5.56 -6.46
N ASN A 732 0.91 -5.57 -6.99
CA ASN A 732 1.96 -6.47 -6.53
C ASN A 732 2.51 -6.04 -5.16
N TYR A 733 3.06 -6.98 -4.39
CA TYR A 733 3.80 -6.60 -3.19
C TYR A 733 5.02 -5.77 -3.55
N PRO A 734 5.32 -4.73 -2.76
CA PRO A 734 6.62 -4.11 -2.83
C PRO A 734 7.71 -5.14 -2.53
N VAL A 735 8.82 -5.04 -3.24
CA VAL A 735 9.94 -5.98 -3.07
C VAL A 735 10.54 -5.87 -1.67
N ALA A 736 10.50 -4.68 -1.06
CA ALA A 736 10.90 -4.50 0.34
C ALA A 736 10.09 -5.41 1.27
N ASP A 737 8.77 -5.55 1.08
CA ASP A 737 7.94 -6.44 1.90
C ASP A 737 8.28 -7.91 1.66
N LEU A 738 8.57 -8.31 0.41
CA LEU A 738 9.05 -9.66 0.13
C LEU A 738 10.38 -9.97 0.82
N LEU A 739 11.33 -9.02 0.83
CA LEU A 739 12.59 -9.16 1.56
C LEU A 739 12.36 -9.30 3.07
N GLN A 740 11.36 -8.61 3.63
CA GLN A 740 10.95 -8.79 5.04
C GLN A 740 10.31 -10.17 5.27
N MET A 741 9.53 -10.69 4.33
CA MET A 741 8.99 -12.04 4.41
C MET A 741 10.09 -13.12 4.33
N VAL A 742 11.21 -12.86 3.65
CA VAL A 742 12.38 -13.77 3.61
C VAL A 742 13.15 -13.75 4.95
N GLN A 743 13.03 -12.69 5.76
CA GLN A 743 13.82 -12.53 6.99
C GLN A 743 13.78 -13.74 7.95
N PRO A 744 12.62 -14.38 8.26
CA PRO A 744 12.56 -15.44 9.24
C PRO A 744 13.48 -16.64 8.97
N VAL A 745 13.80 -16.91 7.69
CA VAL A 745 14.72 -18.00 7.26
C VAL A 745 16.20 -17.63 7.29
N SER A 746 16.52 -16.34 7.41
CA SER A 746 17.89 -15.82 7.43
C SER A 746 18.50 -15.66 8.83
N SER A 747 17.79 -16.13 9.87
CA SER A 747 18.18 -15.95 11.27
C SER A 747 19.34 -16.88 11.69
N PRO A 748 20.35 -16.41 12.44
CA PRO A 748 21.47 -17.22 12.95
C PRO A 748 21.03 -18.36 13.87
N LEU A 749 19.81 -18.29 14.42
CA LEU A 749 19.22 -19.30 15.29
C LEU A 749 18.83 -20.58 14.53
N VAL A 750 18.72 -20.51 13.19
CA VAL A 750 18.39 -21.66 12.34
C VAL A 750 19.70 -22.35 11.95
N ASN A 751 19.98 -23.50 12.58
CA ASN A 751 21.09 -24.36 12.17
C ASN A 751 20.78 -24.98 10.79
N GLY A 752 21.28 -24.39 9.69
CA GLY A 752 21.20 -24.99 8.34
C GLY A 752 20.95 -24.01 7.19
N HIS A 753 20.73 -24.56 5.99
CA HIS A 753 20.29 -23.82 4.80
C HIS A 753 18.79 -23.53 4.92
N GLY A 754 18.41 -22.26 5.09
CA GLY A 754 17.01 -21.83 5.10
C GLY A 754 16.45 -21.78 3.67
N LYS A 755 15.18 -22.17 3.49
CA LYS A 755 14.54 -22.16 2.16
C LYS A 755 13.33 -21.24 2.14
N CYS A 756 13.25 -20.37 1.13
CA CYS A 756 12.09 -19.54 0.87
C CYS A 756 11.48 -19.90 -0.48
N ILE A 757 10.18 -20.20 -0.50
CA ILE A 757 9.42 -20.49 -1.72
C ILE A 757 8.43 -19.36 -1.97
N ILE A 758 8.47 -18.75 -3.15
CA ILE A 758 7.58 -17.68 -3.56
C ILE A 758 6.68 -18.18 -4.67
N LEU A 759 5.38 -18.32 -4.36
CA LEU A 759 4.35 -18.68 -5.32
C LEU A 759 3.73 -17.40 -5.88
N CYS A 760 3.98 -17.12 -7.16
CA CYS A 760 3.53 -15.88 -7.81
C CYS A 760 2.77 -16.15 -9.11
N HIS A 761 2.22 -15.10 -9.71
CA HIS A 761 1.69 -15.16 -11.07
C HIS A 761 2.86 -15.35 -12.06
N THR A 762 2.73 -16.24 -13.04
CA THR A 762 3.82 -16.62 -13.97
C THR A 762 4.51 -15.43 -14.65
N PRO A 763 3.80 -14.40 -15.17
CA PRO A 763 4.45 -13.23 -15.77
C PRO A 763 5.38 -12.43 -14.83
N ARG A 764 5.34 -12.70 -13.52
CA ARG A 764 6.16 -12.05 -12.48
C ARG A 764 7.27 -12.93 -11.94
N GLU A 765 7.36 -14.17 -12.37
CA GLU A 765 8.38 -15.09 -11.87
C GLU A 765 9.79 -14.57 -12.12
N GLU A 766 10.09 -14.15 -13.35
CA GLU A 766 11.39 -13.59 -13.71
C GLU A 766 11.69 -12.28 -13.00
N TYR A 767 10.67 -11.42 -12.83
CA TYR A 767 10.79 -10.17 -12.08
C TYR A 767 11.28 -10.40 -10.64
N TYR A 768 10.61 -11.28 -9.91
CA TYR A 768 11.00 -11.58 -8.53
C TYR A 768 12.33 -12.31 -8.46
N LYS A 769 12.60 -13.23 -9.40
CA LYS A 769 13.89 -13.91 -9.50
C LYS A 769 15.03 -12.90 -9.71
N ALA A 770 14.84 -11.91 -10.59
CA ALA A 770 15.84 -10.88 -10.86
C ALA A 770 16.07 -9.94 -9.66
N LEU A 771 15.01 -9.54 -8.95
CA LEU A 771 15.11 -8.55 -7.86
C LEU A 771 15.41 -9.12 -6.47
N LEU A 772 15.10 -10.40 -6.23
CA LEU A 772 15.39 -11.06 -4.95
C LEU A 772 16.74 -11.78 -4.97
N CYS A 773 17.13 -12.35 -6.12
CA CYS A 773 18.47 -12.92 -6.30
C CYS A 773 19.49 -11.84 -6.71
N GLY A 774 19.05 -10.79 -7.43
CA GLY A 774 19.80 -9.55 -7.63
C GLY A 774 19.56 -8.57 -6.50
N THR A 775 20.35 -7.50 -6.42
CA THR A 775 20.21 -6.49 -5.36
C THR A 775 19.12 -5.47 -5.72
N TYR A 776 18.07 -5.39 -4.90
CA TYR A 776 16.95 -4.42 -5.00
C TYR A 776 17.44 -2.96 -5.06
N PRO A 777 17.03 -2.15 -6.06
CA PRO A 777 17.33 -0.72 -6.13
C PRO A 777 16.34 0.11 -5.32
N VAL A 778 16.83 1.18 -4.68
CA VAL A 778 16.01 2.13 -3.91
C VAL A 778 15.90 3.46 -4.66
N GLU A 779 14.69 3.92 -4.92
CA GLU A 779 14.41 5.23 -5.53
C GLU A 779 13.74 6.18 -4.51
N SER A 780 13.69 7.47 -4.80
CA SER A 780 13.03 8.47 -3.94
C SER A 780 11.56 8.65 -4.33
N VAL A 781 10.67 8.65 -3.33
CA VAL A 781 9.26 9.03 -3.49
C VAL A 781 8.98 10.49 -3.11
N LEU A 782 10.02 11.25 -2.72
CA LEU A 782 9.91 12.64 -2.28
C LEU A 782 9.24 13.60 -3.30
N PRO A 783 9.37 13.45 -4.64
CA PRO A 783 8.73 14.35 -5.60
C PRO A 783 7.22 14.55 -5.39
N HIS A 784 6.52 13.52 -4.91
CA HIS A 784 5.08 13.57 -4.65
C HIS A 784 4.71 14.30 -3.35
N PHE A 785 5.69 14.56 -2.47
CA PHE A 785 5.49 15.12 -1.13
C PHE A 785 6.34 16.38 -0.88
N LEU A 786 6.83 17.03 -1.95
CA LEU A 786 7.72 18.20 -1.85
C LEU A 786 7.06 19.39 -1.15
N HIS A 787 5.76 19.62 -1.36
CA HIS A 787 5.03 20.77 -0.81
C HIS A 787 5.11 20.84 0.70
N ASP A 788 4.74 19.75 1.38
CA ASP A 788 4.74 19.70 2.84
C ASP A 788 6.18 19.76 3.40
N SER A 789 7.13 19.11 2.72
CA SER A 789 8.52 19.06 3.17
C SER A 789 9.22 20.43 3.07
N ILE A 790 9.00 21.17 1.96
CA ILE A 790 9.49 22.55 1.79
C ILE A 790 8.79 23.48 2.78
N LEU A 791 7.48 23.32 2.98
CA LEU A 791 6.72 24.15 3.91
C LEU A 791 7.25 24.02 5.35
N VAL A 792 7.57 22.79 5.80
CA VAL A 792 8.25 22.55 7.07
C VAL A 792 9.62 23.25 7.12
N GLY A 793 10.39 23.19 6.03
CA GLY A 793 11.65 23.92 5.89
C GLY A 793 11.52 25.44 6.06
N VAL A 794 10.49 26.04 5.46
CA VAL A 794 10.21 27.49 5.52
C VAL A 794 9.76 27.91 6.92
N ALA A 795 8.81 27.22 7.54
CA ALA A 795 8.32 27.59 8.87
C ALA A 795 9.35 27.34 9.98
N GLY A 796 10.14 26.29 9.83
CA GLY A 796 11.28 26.01 10.69
C GLY A 796 12.44 27.00 10.52
N LYS A 797 12.37 27.86 9.51
CA LYS A 797 13.37 28.89 9.17
C LYS A 797 14.72 28.29 8.76
N PHE A 798 14.67 27.20 7.99
CA PHE A 798 15.83 26.62 7.30
C PHE A 798 15.90 27.05 5.84
N ILE A 799 14.76 27.45 5.27
CA ILE A 799 14.61 27.96 3.91
C ILE A 799 14.13 29.41 4.01
N PHE A 800 14.95 30.36 3.55
CA PHE A 800 14.60 31.79 3.57
C PHE A 800 14.40 32.37 2.17
N PHE A 801 15.15 31.89 1.19
CA PHE A 801 15.17 32.40 -0.17
C PHE A 801 14.69 31.34 -1.16
N LYS A 802 14.18 31.77 -2.32
CA LYS A 802 13.81 30.86 -3.41
C LYS A 802 14.97 29.96 -3.86
N LYS A 803 16.19 30.51 -3.87
CA LYS A 803 17.40 29.77 -4.24
C LYS A 803 17.74 28.66 -3.23
N ASP A 804 17.48 28.88 -1.95
CA ASP A 804 17.74 27.89 -0.89
C ASP A 804 16.98 26.58 -1.13
N VAL A 805 15.79 26.63 -1.75
CA VAL A 805 15.00 25.42 -2.03
C VAL A 805 15.79 24.47 -2.92
N VAL A 806 16.43 24.99 -3.97
CA VAL A 806 17.20 24.18 -4.93
C VAL A 806 18.60 23.90 -4.40
N GLU A 807 19.31 24.95 -4.01
CA GLU A 807 20.75 24.89 -3.68
C GLU A 807 21.03 24.24 -2.33
N ASN A 808 20.14 24.42 -1.33
CA ASN A 808 20.38 23.98 0.03
C ASN A 808 19.48 22.80 0.43
N TYR A 809 18.18 22.86 0.15
CA TYR A 809 17.25 21.81 0.57
C TYR A 809 17.31 20.61 -0.38
N LEU A 810 16.90 20.79 -1.65
CA LEU A 810 16.85 19.70 -2.63
C LEU A 810 18.23 19.06 -2.87
N ALA A 811 19.30 19.85 -2.94
CA ALA A 811 20.65 19.31 -3.13
C ALA A 811 21.11 18.33 -2.03
N ASN A 812 20.49 18.39 -0.84
CA ASN A 812 20.82 17.52 0.29
C ASN A 812 19.91 16.28 0.41
N THR A 813 18.92 16.12 -0.47
CA THR A 813 18.00 14.99 -0.46
C THR A 813 18.54 13.78 -1.22
N PHE A 814 17.93 12.62 -0.99
CA PHE A 814 18.25 11.40 -1.75
C PHE A 814 17.74 11.52 -3.19
N LEU A 815 16.62 12.22 -3.40
CA LEU A 815 16.09 12.58 -4.71
C LEU A 815 17.16 13.24 -5.60
N TYR A 816 17.92 14.20 -5.09
CA TYR A 816 18.99 14.83 -5.89
C TYR A 816 20.04 13.84 -6.36
N LYS A 817 20.48 12.94 -5.48
CA LYS A 817 21.41 11.86 -5.85
C LYS A 817 20.81 10.97 -6.92
N ARG A 818 19.54 10.58 -6.80
CA ARG A 818 18.89 9.71 -7.79
C ARG A 818 18.60 10.38 -9.11
N LEU A 819 18.27 11.69 -9.14
CA LEU A 819 18.15 12.44 -10.39
C LEU A 819 19.44 12.45 -11.21
N THR A 820 20.61 12.41 -10.56
CA THR A 820 21.91 12.32 -11.28
C THR A 820 22.23 10.92 -11.78
N ARG A 821 21.76 9.87 -11.09
CA ARG A 821 22.13 8.47 -11.33
C ARG A 821 21.11 7.70 -12.18
N ASN A 822 19.84 8.07 -12.13
CA ASN A 822 18.74 7.47 -12.88
C ASN A 822 17.73 8.55 -13.31
N PRO A 823 18.15 9.49 -14.19
CA PRO A 823 17.32 10.64 -14.57
C PRO A 823 16.01 10.23 -15.26
N GLU A 824 16.02 9.17 -16.07
CA GLU A 824 14.86 8.71 -16.83
C GLU A 824 13.71 8.26 -15.92
N PHE A 825 14.03 7.65 -14.78
CA PHE A 825 13.03 7.23 -13.78
C PHE A 825 12.14 8.42 -13.33
N TYR A 826 12.70 9.62 -13.28
CA TYR A 826 12.01 10.85 -12.85
C TYR A 826 11.55 11.73 -14.03
N GLY A 827 11.69 11.25 -15.27
CA GLY A 827 11.43 12.02 -16.49
C GLY A 827 12.34 13.26 -16.60
N CYS A 828 13.60 13.15 -16.16
CA CYS A 828 14.56 14.25 -16.13
C CYS A 828 15.45 14.21 -17.38
N GLN A 829 15.33 15.22 -18.26
CA GLN A 829 16.27 15.40 -19.38
C GLN A 829 17.44 16.30 -19.00
N ASP A 830 17.17 17.35 -18.23
CA ASP A 830 18.15 18.29 -17.68
C ASP A 830 17.93 18.42 -16.16
N LEU A 831 18.95 18.12 -15.38
CA LEU A 831 18.94 18.16 -13.92
C LEU A 831 18.65 19.56 -13.37
N ALA A 832 19.32 20.57 -13.91
CA ALA A 832 19.21 21.94 -13.40
C ALA A 832 17.80 22.50 -13.66
N VAL A 833 17.27 22.23 -14.86
CA VAL A 833 15.89 22.59 -15.22
C VAL A 833 14.90 21.85 -14.33
N ARG A 834 15.02 20.53 -14.20
CA ARG A 834 14.07 19.72 -13.42
C ARG A 834 14.03 20.10 -11.94
N MET A 835 15.19 20.34 -11.32
CA MET A 835 15.24 20.83 -9.93
C MET A 835 14.63 22.22 -9.77
N SER A 836 14.94 23.13 -10.70
CA SER A 836 14.34 24.46 -10.74
C SER A 836 12.82 24.37 -10.86
N ASP A 837 12.31 23.49 -11.72
CA ASP A 837 10.88 23.29 -11.94
C ASP A 837 10.21 22.72 -10.70
N PHE A 838 10.80 21.73 -10.04
CA PHE A 838 10.29 21.24 -8.76
C PHE A 838 10.20 22.37 -7.72
N GLY A 839 11.26 23.15 -7.54
CA GLY A 839 11.25 24.27 -6.59
C GLY A 839 10.21 25.34 -6.96
N LYS A 840 10.18 25.79 -8.23
CA LYS A 840 9.28 26.85 -8.69
C LYS A 840 7.81 26.43 -8.64
N ASN A 841 7.48 25.25 -9.15
CA ASN A 841 6.11 24.76 -9.18
C ASN A 841 5.59 24.56 -7.75
N THR A 842 6.39 23.94 -6.87
CA THR A 842 5.98 23.76 -5.46
C THR A 842 5.78 25.09 -4.73
N ILE A 843 6.68 26.07 -4.92
CA ILE A 843 6.51 27.41 -4.31
C ILE A 843 5.27 28.12 -4.87
N ALA A 844 5.04 28.04 -6.18
CA ALA A 844 3.87 28.64 -6.83
C ALA A 844 2.57 28.06 -6.27
N ASP A 845 2.49 26.73 -6.17
CA ASP A 845 1.32 26.04 -5.60
C ASP A 845 1.09 26.43 -4.13
N LEU A 846 2.16 26.48 -3.32
CA LEU A 846 2.07 26.90 -1.91
C LEU A 846 1.62 28.36 -1.77
N GLN A 847 2.03 29.23 -2.70
CA GLN A 847 1.60 30.63 -2.72
C GLN A 847 0.14 30.77 -3.14
N GLU A 848 -0.30 30.07 -4.20
CA GLU A 848 -1.69 30.05 -4.65
C GLU A 848 -2.64 29.60 -3.52
N ASN A 849 -2.20 28.61 -2.75
CA ASN A 849 -2.90 28.08 -1.59
C ASN A 849 -2.68 28.88 -0.28
N LYS A 850 -2.08 30.08 -0.37
CA LYS A 850 -1.86 31.04 0.74
C LYS A 850 -1.05 30.48 1.92
N CYS A 851 -0.25 29.43 1.72
CA CYS A 851 0.62 28.85 2.74
C CYS A 851 1.94 29.61 2.88
N VAL A 852 2.42 30.25 1.81
CA VAL A 852 3.62 31.10 1.82
C VAL A 852 3.35 32.45 1.15
N LEU A 853 4.12 33.47 1.54
CA LEU A 853 4.18 34.79 0.91
C LEU A 853 5.58 35.02 0.34
N LEU A 854 5.62 35.59 -0.87
CA LEU A 854 6.87 35.95 -1.53
C LEU A 854 7.15 37.44 -1.38
N GLY A 855 8.33 37.78 -0.88
CA GLY A 855 8.92 39.12 -1.04
C GLY A 855 9.87 39.16 -2.25
N ASP A 856 10.70 40.20 -2.33
CA ASP A 856 11.69 40.46 -3.42
C ASP A 856 12.79 39.39 -3.61
N ASP A 857 12.67 38.24 -2.94
CA ASP A 857 13.36 36.94 -3.17
C ASP A 857 13.25 36.01 -1.94
N ARG A 858 12.68 36.54 -0.84
CA ARG A 858 12.42 35.81 0.39
C ARG A 858 11.07 35.11 0.40
N ILE A 859 11.02 33.97 1.08
CA ILE A 859 9.82 33.20 1.34
C ILE A 859 9.47 33.36 2.82
N TYR A 860 8.24 33.76 3.09
CA TYR A 860 7.70 33.87 4.44
C TYR A 860 6.57 32.86 4.61
N CYS A 861 6.61 32.08 5.69
CA CYS A 861 5.48 31.23 6.05
C CYS A 861 4.31 32.12 6.50
N THR A 862 3.10 31.84 6.00
CA THR A 862 1.89 32.47 6.54
C THR A 862 1.44 31.74 7.81
N ASP A 863 0.57 32.37 8.60
CA ASP A 863 -0.10 31.69 9.72
C ASP A 863 -0.90 30.46 9.25
N GLN A 864 -1.42 30.45 8.01
CA GLN A 864 -2.06 29.28 7.44
C GLN A 864 -1.06 28.15 7.24
N GLY A 865 0.11 28.44 6.66
CA GLY A 865 1.21 27.49 6.54
C GLY A 865 1.73 26.98 7.90
N GLU A 866 1.90 27.87 8.89
CA GLU A 866 2.33 27.50 10.24
C GLU A 866 1.33 26.53 10.90
N LYS A 867 0.02 26.77 10.71
CA LYS A 867 -1.04 25.88 11.22
C LYS A 867 -1.06 24.53 10.49
N THR A 868 -0.88 24.50 9.17
CA THR A 868 -0.78 23.26 8.38
C THR A 868 0.29 22.33 8.97
N ILE A 869 1.46 22.90 9.24
CA ILE A 869 2.60 22.19 9.82
C ILE A 869 2.29 21.76 11.26
N LYS A 870 1.79 22.68 12.09
CA LYS A 870 1.47 22.43 13.50
C LYS A 870 0.50 21.26 13.68
N PHE A 871 -0.53 21.16 12.84
CA PHE A 871 -1.55 20.11 12.96
C PHE A 871 -1.21 18.82 12.18
N TYR A 872 -0.08 18.79 11.46
CA TYR A 872 0.32 17.66 10.64
C TYR A 872 -0.76 17.29 9.60
N ILE A 873 -1.24 18.28 8.85
CA ILE A 873 -2.22 18.09 7.76
C ILE A 873 -1.62 18.55 6.44
N THR A 874 -2.13 18.07 5.31
CA THR A 874 -1.63 18.51 3.99
C THR A 874 -2.00 19.96 3.69
N TYR A 875 -1.18 20.65 2.90
CA TYR A 875 -1.48 22.03 2.46
C TYR A 875 -2.80 22.13 1.69
N LYS A 876 -3.17 21.09 0.91
CA LYS A 876 -4.43 21.01 0.15
C LYS A 876 -5.64 21.02 1.08
N THR A 877 -5.60 20.24 2.16
CA THR A 877 -6.68 20.22 3.16
C THR A 877 -6.88 21.58 3.82
N MET A 878 -5.79 22.26 4.18
CA MET A 878 -5.87 23.60 4.77
C MET A 878 -6.48 24.63 3.79
N ALA A 879 -6.10 24.55 2.52
CA ALA A 879 -6.66 25.41 1.47
C ALA A 879 -8.16 25.13 1.26
N MET A 880 -8.54 23.85 1.19
CA MET A 880 -9.93 23.42 1.09
C MET A 880 -10.75 23.92 2.29
N PHE A 881 -10.29 23.76 3.53
CA PHE A 881 -11.00 24.28 4.71
C PHE A 881 -11.18 25.79 4.66
N SER A 882 -10.17 26.52 4.18
CA SER A 882 -10.24 27.97 4.05
C SER A 882 -11.25 28.44 3.00
N ALA A 883 -11.48 27.63 1.96
CA ALA A 883 -12.43 27.88 0.88
C ALA A 883 -13.86 27.41 1.18
N SER A 884 -14.02 26.24 1.79
CA SER A 884 -15.32 25.59 2.02
C SER A 884 -16.02 26.02 3.31
N LEU A 885 -15.27 26.43 4.35
CA LEU A 885 -15.86 26.86 5.61
C LEU A 885 -16.50 28.25 5.47
N THR A 886 -17.73 28.42 5.99
CA THR A 886 -18.47 29.69 6.00
C THR A 886 -18.97 30.02 7.41
N GLN A 887 -19.45 31.23 7.64
CA GLN A 887 -20.02 31.63 8.93
C GLN A 887 -21.31 30.86 9.28
N THR A 888 -21.98 30.30 8.28
CA THR A 888 -23.27 29.59 8.41
C THR A 888 -23.13 28.07 8.31
N THR A 889 -21.92 27.52 8.34
CA THR A 889 -21.71 26.07 8.30
C THR A 889 -22.38 25.38 9.49
N ASP A 890 -23.20 24.37 9.21
CA ASP A 890 -23.90 23.54 10.18
C ASP A 890 -23.19 22.18 10.39
N MET A 891 -23.74 21.32 11.26
CA MET A 891 -23.09 20.04 11.59
C MET A 891 -22.95 19.12 10.37
N GLY A 892 -23.95 19.09 9.49
CA GLY A 892 -23.93 18.29 8.26
C GLY A 892 -22.83 18.78 7.31
N GLY A 893 -22.76 20.09 7.07
CA GLY A 893 -21.70 20.69 6.27
C GLY A 893 -20.32 20.51 6.87
N LEU A 894 -20.17 20.61 8.20
CA LEU A 894 -18.89 20.40 8.87
C LEU A 894 -18.42 18.94 8.74
N LEU A 895 -19.31 17.97 8.92
CA LEU A 895 -19.03 16.55 8.71
C LEU A 895 -18.59 16.28 7.26
N ASP A 896 -19.29 16.87 6.28
CA ASP A 896 -18.96 16.76 4.87
C ASP A 896 -17.56 17.34 4.58
N ILE A 897 -17.26 18.55 5.06
CA ILE A 897 -15.95 19.20 4.93
C ILE A 897 -14.82 18.33 5.52
N VAL A 898 -15.00 17.80 6.73
CA VAL A 898 -14.00 16.92 7.35
C VAL A 898 -13.80 15.66 6.53
N SER A 899 -14.87 15.02 6.07
CA SER A 899 -14.77 13.77 5.30
C SER A 899 -14.14 13.94 3.91
N LYS A 900 -14.29 15.10 3.28
CA LYS A 900 -13.71 15.46 1.99
C LYS A 900 -12.25 15.95 2.07
N ALA A 901 -11.62 15.86 3.24
CA ALA A 901 -10.22 16.24 3.40
C ALA A 901 -9.29 15.35 2.55
N PRO A 902 -8.39 15.93 1.73
CA PRO A 902 -7.35 15.20 0.97
C PRO A 902 -6.46 14.27 1.81
N ASP A 903 -6.33 14.50 3.12
CA ASP A 903 -5.61 13.57 4.01
C ASP A 903 -6.23 12.15 4.05
N PHE A 904 -7.48 11.99 3.63
CA PHE A 904 -8.15 10.70 3.48
C PHE A 904 -7.95 10.03 2.11
N ASP A 905 -7.26 10.65 1.15
CA ASP A 905 -6.94 10.03 -0.14
C ASP A 905 -6.09 8.76 0.05
N ALA A 906 -5.22 8.76 1.07
CA ALA A 906 -4.34 7.65 1.42
C ALA A 906 -5.00 6.62 2.38
N LEU A 907 -6.33 6.64 2.54
CA LEU A 907 -7.02 5.70 3.42
C LEU A 907 -6.77 4.27 2.93
N PRO A 908 -6.24 3.37 3.78
CA PRO A 908 -5.83 2.02 3.37
C PRO A 908 -7.05 1.14 3.10
N ILE A 909 -7.61 1.29 1.91
CA ILE A 909 -8.75 0.51 1.43
C ILE A 909 -8.25 -0.85 0.95
N ARG A 910 -8.59 -1.91 1.71
CA ARG A 910 -8.35 -3.31 1.33
C ARG A 910 -9.65 -4.10 1.46
N PHE A 911 -10.60 -3.87 0.56
CA PHE A 911 -11.94 -4.46 0.63
C PHE A 911 -12.07 -5.73 -0.22
N GLY A 912 -12.80 -6.72 0.28
CA GLY A 912 -13.44 -7.74 -0.53
C GLY A 912 -14.91 -7.39 -0.77
N ILE A 913 -15.64 -8.33 -1.36
CA ILE A 913 -17.07 -8.20 -1.68
C ILE A 913 -17.92 -7.95 -0.43
N ASP A 914 -17.59 -8.61 0.69
CA ASP A 914 -18.35 -8.52 1.95
C ASP A 914 -18.30 -7.10 2.55
N GLU A 915 -17.13 -6.44 2.47
CA GLU A 915 -16.98 -5.06 2.96
C GLU A 915 -17.68 -4.04 2.06
N GLU A 916 -17.78 -4.30 0.75
CA GLU A 916 -18.53 -3.45 -0.18
C GLU A 916 -20.02 -3.42 0.17
N GLU A 917 -20.62 -4.58 0.45
CA GLU A 917 -22.01 -4.67 0.89
C GLU A 917 -22.22 -3.98 2.24
N GLU A 918 -21.28 -4.14 3.18
CA GLU A 918 -21.34 -3.49 4.48
C GLU A 918 -21.29 -1.97 4.35
N VAL A 919 -20.38 -1.42 3.55
CA VAL A 919 -20.27 0.03 3.28
C VAL A 919 -21.55 0.55 2.62
N CYS A 920 -22.11 -0.16 1.63
CA CYS A 920 -23.36 0.23 0.99
C CYS A 920 -24.53 0.27 1.98
N ARG A 921 -24.65 -0.74 2.85
CA ARG A 921 -25.65 -0.79 3.93
C ARG A 921 -25.48 0.33 4.94
N LEU A 922 -24.25 0.72 5.24
CA LEU A 922 -23.97 1.83 6.15
C LEU A 922 -24.27 3.18 5.49
N LEU A 923 -23.93 3.36 4.20
CA LEU A 923 -24.28 4.55 3.40
C LEU A 923 -25.79 4.77 3.32
N SER A 924 -26.58 3.71 3.16
CA SER A 924 -28.04 3.83 3.07
C SER A 924 -28.72 4.23 4.38
N ASN A 925 -28.07 3.99 5.53
CA ASN A 925 -28.63 4.18 6.87
C ASN A 925 -28.00 5.35 7.63
N GLN A 926 -27.47 6.35 6.93
CA GLN A 926 -26.82 7.51 7.53
C GLN A 926 -27.80 8.55 8.05
N ARG A 927 -27.38 9.30 9.08
CA ARG A 927 -28.14 10.45 9.59
C ARG A 927 -28.08 11.61 8.60
N PHE A 928 -26.90 11.86 8.04
CA PHE A 928 -26.67 12.86 7.00
C PHE A 928 -26.33 12.13 5.69
N PRO A 929 -27.16 12.23 4.63
CA PRO A 929 -26.89 11.56 3.37
C PRO A 929 -25.67 12.21 2.68
N TYR A 930 -24.87 11.38 2.00
CA TYR A 930 -23.71 11.82 1.23
C TYR A 930 -24.05 11.87 -0.28
N GLU A 931 -23.73 12.99 -0.96
CA GLU A 931 -24.14 13.22 -2.35
C GLU A 931 -23.53 12.23 -3.36
N ASN A 932 -22.30 11.77 -3.13
CA ASN A 932 -21.61 10.81 -4.00
C ASN A 932 -21.63 9.40 -3.40
N SER A 933 -22.67 8.62 -3.72
CA SER A 933 -22.88 7.28 -3.15
C SER A 933 -22.00 6.17 -3.75
N LYS A 934 -20.91 6.52 -4.43
CA LYS A 934 -19.95 5.53 -4.92
C LYS A 934 -19.20 4.93 -3.73
N PHE A 935 -19.45 3.65 -3.45
CA PHE A 935 -18.84 2.91 -2.35
C PHE A 935 -17.30 2.83 -2.38
N LYS A 936 -16.68 3.20 -3.52
CA LYS A 936 -15.23 3.22 -3.73
C LYS A 936 -14.56 4.56 -3.40
N ASP A 937 -15.35 5.60 -3.19
CA ASP A 937 -14.84 6.92 -2.83
C ASP A 937 -14.31 6.90 -1.39
N THR A 938 -13.00 7.16 -1.22
CA THR A 938 -12.31 7.21 0.09
C THR A 938 -12.98 8.19 1.04
N HIS A 939 -13.47 9.33 0.53
CA HIS A 939 -14.15 10.35 1.31
C HIS A 939 -15.54 9.91 1.76
N ALA A 940 -16.28 9.19 0.90
CA ALA A 940 -17.57 8.61 1.27
C ALA A 940 -17.39 7.59 2.40
N ILE A 941 -16.37 6.74 2.31
CA ILE A 941 -16.04 5.78 3.36
C ILE A 941 -15.65 6.49 4.65
N ALA A 942 -14.79 7.52 4.60
CA ALA A 942 -14.44 8.31 5.77
C ALA A 942 -15.68 8.92 6.44
N ASN A 943 -16.60 9.48 5.65
CA ASN A 943 -17.88 10.01 6.12
C ASN A 943 -18.72 8.94 6.83
N VAL A 944 -18.88 7.77 6.20
CA VAL A 944 -19.61 6.61 6.77
C VAL A 944 -19.03 6.17 8.09
N LEU A 945 -17.70 6.01 8.16
CA LEU A 945 -17.04 5.51 9.36
C LEU A 945 -17.13 6.51 10.51
N LEU A 946 -17.11 7.82 10.23
CA LEU A 946 -17.38 8.86 11.22
C LEU A 946 -18.82 8.76 11.74
N GLN A 947 -19.82 8.69 10.86
CA GLN A 947 -21.22 8.59 11.29
C GLN A 947 -21.52 7.27 12.03
N ALA A 948 -20.89 6.16 11.62
CA ALA A 948 -21.00 4.87 12.28
C ALA A 948 -20.42 4.92 13.71
N HIS A 949 -19.28 5.60 13.89
CA HIS A 949 -18.66 5.82 15.20
C HIS A 949 -19.58 6.63 16.13
N LEU A 950 -20.07 7.78 15.65
CA LEU A 950 -20.97 8.65 16.41
C LEU A 950 -22.28 7.94 16.79
N SER A 951 -22.75 7.04 15.93
CA SER A 951 -23.97 6.25 16.14
C SER A 951 -23.76 5.02 17.03
N ARG A 952 -22.49 4.63 17.28
CA ARG A 952 -22.05 3.38 17.90
C ARG A 952 -22.53 2.13 17.14
N THR A 953 -22.55 2.22 15.81
CA THR A 953 -22.86 1.09 14.94
C THR A 953 -21.64 0.19 14.84
N SER A 954 -21.81 -1.12 15.07
CA SER A 954 -20.73 -2.09 14.89
C SER A 954 -20.33 -2.17 13.42
N VAL A 955 -19.04 -2.06 13.15
CA VAL A 955 -18.44 -2.25 11.82
C VAL A 955 -17.58 -3.51 11.81
N GLY A 956 -17.46 -4.17 10.65
CA GLY A 956 -16.56 -5.30 10.45
C GLY A 956 -15.11 -5.00 10.84
N VAL A 957 -14.32 -6.02 11.18
CA VAL A 957 -12.96 -5.87 11.73
C VAL A 957 -12.00 -5.16 10.76
N ASN A 958 -12.26 -5.19 9.44
CA ASN A 958 -11.46 -4.46 8.45
C ASN A 958 -11.82 -2.97 8.45
N LEU A 959 -13.11 -2.64 8.42
CA LEU A 959 -13.60 -1.27 8.54
C LEU A 959 -13.26 -0.64 9.89
N ALA A 960 -13.19 -1.43 10.97
CA ALA A 960 -12.76 -0.95 12.29
C ALA A 960 -11.31 -0.45 12.27
N PHE A 961 -10.42 -1.07 11.48
CA PHE A 961 -9.05 -0.59 11.31
C PHE A 961 -9.02 0.76 10.59
N CYS A 962 -9.76 0.89 9.48
CA CYS A 962 -9.92 2.15 8.77
C CYS A 962 -10.57 3.23 9.66
N GLN A 963 -11.55 2.86 10.48
CA GLN A 963 -12.21 3.76 11.41
C GLN A 963 -11.22 4.32 12.44
N LYS A 964 -10.33 3.50 13.00
CA LYS A 964 -9.27 3.99 13.90
C LYS A 964 -8.37 5.03 13.22
N TYR A 965 -8.00 4.80 11.97
CA TYR A 965 -7.22 5.76 11.17
C TYR A 965 -8.00 7.08 10.98
N VAL A 966 -9.26 6.99 10.52
CA VAL A 966 -10.14 8.14 10.29
C VAL A 966 -10.34 8.96 11.56
N LEU A 967 -10.61 8.31 12.70
CA LEU A 967 -10.82 8.98 13.98
C LEU A 967 -9.57 9.74 14.46
N SER A 968 -8.39 9.13 14.29
CA SER A 968 -7.11 9.74 14.69
C SER A 968 -6.79 11.00 13.87
N PHE A 969 -7.09 10.98 12.57
CA PHE A 969 -6.92 12.15 11.70
C PHE A 969 -8.02 13.20 11.89
N ALA A 970 -9.29 12.80 12.03
CA ALA A 970 -10.42 13.71 12.19
C ALA A 970 -10.25 14.66 13.39
N HIS A 971 -9.65 14.20 14.48
CA HIS A 971 -9.30 15.07 15.60
C HIS A 971 -8.36 16.21 15.19
N LYS A 972 -7.28 15.91 14.46
CA LYS A 972 -6.32 16.92 13.95
C LYS A 972 -7.00 17.91 12.99
N LEU A 973 -7.86 17.39 12.11
CA LEU A 973 -8.64 18.20 11.17
C LEU A 973 -9.57 19.18 11.89
N LEU A 974 -10.27 18.74 12.94
CA LEU A 974 -11.15 19.59 13.73
C LEU A 974 -10.37 20.69 14.48
N GLN A 975 -9.20 20.37 15.04
CA GLN A 975 -8.32 21.38 15.64
C GLN A 975 -7.88 22.45 14.62
N ALA A 976 -7.59 22.05 13.38
CA ALA A 976 -7.30 22.99 12.30
C ALA A 976 -8.50 23.87 11.95
N ILE A 977 -9.71 23.29 11.86
CA ILE A 977 -10.94 24.05 11.59
C ILE A 977 -11.22 25.07 12.71
N ILE A 978 -11.08 24.68 13.98
CA ILE A 978 -11.20 25.58 15.14
C ILE A 978 -10.22 26.76 15.01
N ALA A 979 -8.98 26.50 14.61
CA ALA A 979 -7.95 27.54 14.45
C ALA A 979 -8.19 28.48 13.26
N ILE A 980 -8.88 28.02 12.21
CA ILE A 980 -9.29 28.85 11.06
C ILE A 980 -10.52 29.68 11.42
N ALA A 981 -11.56 29.04 11.97
CA ALA A 981 -12.83 29.66 12.32
C ALA A 981 -12.65 30.76 13.38
N SER A 982 -11.85 30.49 14.41
CA SER A 982 -11.52 31.47 15.46
C SER A 982 -10.77 32.68 14.91
N LYS A 983 -9.81 32.48 14.00
CA LYS A 983 -9.08 33.57 13.36
C LYS A 983 -9.99 34.44 12.47
N LYS A 984 -10.91 33.82 11.74
CA LYS A 984 -11.95 34.53 10.97
C LYS A 984 -13.04 35.15 11.87
N ARG A 985 -12.99 34.91 13.19
CA ARG A 985 -13.99 35.33 14.17
C ARG A 985 -15.41 34.85 13.85
N TRP A 986 -15.51 33.59 13.41
CA TRP A 986 -16.80 32.92 13.18
C TRP A 986 -17.19 32.06 14.37
N LEU A 987 -18.06 32.59 15.24
CA LEU A 987 -18.40 31.97 16.52
C LEU A 987 -19.13 30.63 16.33
N GLY A 988 -20.14 30.59 15.47
CA GLY A 988 -20.95 29.40 15.20
C GLY A 988 -20.10 28.20 14.80
N PRO A 989 -19.34 28.28 13.68
CA PRO A 989 -18.45 27.19 13.25
C PRO A 989 -17.37 26.82 14.27
N THR A 990 -16.85 27.79 15.05
CA THR A 990 -15.85 27.52 16.09
C THR A 990 -16.43 26.63 17.19
N VAL A 991 -17.59 27.01 17.72
CA VAL A 991 -18.28 26.27 18.78
C VAL A 991 -18.73 24.91 18.26
N LEU A 992 -19.27 24.86 17.05
CA LEU A 992 -19.70 23.63 16.40
C LEU A 992 -18.54 22.64 16.21
N ALA A 993 -17.36 23.12 15.81
CA ALA A 993 -16.17 22.27 15.66
C ALA A 993 -15.64 21.75 17.01
N ILE A 994 -15.72 22.53 18.08
CA ILE A 994 -15.41 22.07 19.44
C ILE A 994 -16.41 20.97 19.85
N THR A 995 -17.71 21.20 19.67
CA THR A 995 -18.75 20.21 19.97
C THR A 995 -18.57 18.93 19.15
N PHE A 996 -18.24 19.04 17.86
CA PHE A 996 -17.97 17.87 17.02
C PHE A 996 -16.72 17.13 17.51
N ASN A 997 -15.68 17.81 18.00
CA ASN A 997 -14.53 17.13 18.57
C ASN A 997 -14.88 16.38 19.88
N GLN A 998 -15.73 16.95 20.74
CA GLN A 998 -16.26 16.24 21.92
C GLN A 998 -17.06 14.99 21.50
N MET A 999 -17.93 15.13 20.48
CA MET A 999 -18.72 14.03 19.91
C MET A 999 -17.83 12.91 19.36
N LEU A 1000 -16.75 13.27 18.67
CA LEU A 1000 -15.78 12.35 18.09
C LEU A 1000 -15.03 11.56 19.19
N ILE A 1001 -14.51 12.25 20.21
CA ILE A 1001 -13.75 11.62 21.29
C ILE A 1001 -14.64 10.67 22.12
N GLN A 1002 -15.90 11.03 22.35
CA GLN A 1002 -16.82 10.24 23.19
C GLN A 1002 -17.69 9.24 22.41
N GLY A 1003 -17.69 9.32 21.08
CA GLY A 1003 -18.52 8.51 20.19
C GLY A 1003 -20.01 8.69 20.47
N THR A 1004 -20.52 9.93 20.39
CA THR A 1004 -21.95 10.26 20.60
C THR A 1004 -22.40 11.39 19.68
N TRP A 1005 -23.70 11.46 19.36
CA TRP A 1005 -24.28 12.61 18.67
C TRP A 1005 -24.62 13.76 19.63
N GLU A 1006 -24.74 14.99 19.13
CA GLU A 1006 -25.20 16.15 19.91
C GLU A 1006 -26.57 15.92 20.59
N THR A 1007 -27.48 15.23 19.91
CA THR A 1007 -28.82 14.91 20.45
C THR A 1007 -28.82 13.73 21.43
N ASP A 1008 -27.72 12.99 21.54
CA ASP A 1008 -27.62 11.84 22.43
C ASP A 1008 -27.41 12.28 23.90
N SER A 1009 -27.91 11.45 24.82
CA SER A 1009 -27.76 11.67 26.26
C SER A 1009 -26.28 11.72 26.68
N VAL A 1010 -25.94 12.72 27.49
CA VAL A 1010 -24.60 12.95 28.07
C VAL A 1010 -24.12 11.74 28.90
N LEU A 1011 -25.06 10.94 29.44
CA LEU A 1011 -24.77 9.74 30.22
C LEU A 1011 -24.12 8.62 29.42
N LEU A 1012 -24.21 8.63 28.08
CA LEU A 1012 -23.57 7.62 27.23
C LEU A 1012 -22.05 7.66 27.26
N GLN A 1013 -21.46 8.74 27.78
CA GLN A 1013 -20.01 8.87 28.02
C GLN A 1013 -19.53 7.98 29.17
N VAL A 1014 -20.44 7.57 30.07
CA VAL A 1014 -20.11 6.73 31.22
C VAL A 1014 -19.92 5.28 30.76
N PRO A 1015 -18.88 4.57 31.24
CA PRO A 1015 -18.65 3.16 30.91
C PRO A 1015 -19.91 2.31 31.12
N HIS A 1016 -20.13 1.34 30.21
CA HIS A 1016 -21.24 0.37 30.26
C HIS A 1016 -22.66 0.93 30.12
N VAL A 1017 -22.84 2.27 30.04
CA VAL A 1017 -24.17 2.87 29.87
C VAL A 1017 -24.60 2.76 28.40
N THR A 1018 -25.62 1.93 28.15
CA THR A 1018 -26.23 1.77 26.82
C THR A 1018 -27.35 2.79 26.59
N LYS A 1019 -27.78 2.98 25.34
CA LYS A 1019 -28.93 3.85 24.98
C LYS A 1019 -30.20 3.50 25.79
N GLN A 1020 -30.45 2.21 26.03
CA GLN A 1020 -31.58 1.76 26.85
C GLN A 1020 -31.45 2.16 28.32
N LEU A 1021 -30.25 2.07 28.90
CA LEU A 1021 -29.99 2.47 30.28
C LEU A 1021 -30.07 3.98 30.44
N ALA A 1022 -29.56 4.75 29.47
CA ALA A 1022 -29.69 6.21 29.46
C ALA A 1022 -31.17 6.65 29.47
N ILE A 1023 -32.03 6.00 28.66
CA ILE A 1023 -33.48 6.26 28.65
C ILE A 1023 -34.12 5.90 30.00
N LYS A 1024 -33.71 4.79 30.63
CA LYS A 1024 -34.19 4.42 31.98
C LYS A 1024 -33.79 5.46 33.03
N CYS A 1025 -32.59 6.02 32.95
CA CYS A 1025 -32.11 7.09 33.82
C CYS A 1025 -32.92 8.38 33.61
N GLN A 1026 -33.16 8.77 32.36
CA GLN A 1026 -33.96 9.95 32.02
C GLN A 1026 -35.40 9.85 32.54
N LYS A 1027 -36.04 8.67 32.43
CA LYS A 1027 -37.37 8.40 33.02
C LYS A 1027 -37.41 8.56 34.55
N ARG A 1028 -36.26 8.55 35.22
CA ARG A 1028 -36.10 8.77 36.66
C ARG A 1028 -35.52 10.15 36.99
N ASN A 1029 -35.61 11.12 36.06
CA ASN A 1029 -35.07 12.48 36.18
C ASN A 1029 -33.55 12.55 36.37
N ILE A 1030 -32.81 11.58 35.85
CA ILE A 1030 -31.34 11.61 35.80
C ILE A 1030 -30.93 11.94 34.37
N SER A 1031 -30.54 13.18 34.11
CA SER A 1031 -30.16 13.67 32.78
C SER A 1031 -28.72 14.20 32.71
N SER A 1032 -28.11 14.58 33.85
CA SER A 1032 -26.74 15.09 33.90
C SER A 1032 -25.74 14.11 34.56
N LEU A 1033 -24.45 14.29 34.29
CA LEU A 1033 -23.37 13.53 34.94
C LEU A 1033 -23.28 13.86 36.44
N ASP A 1034 -23.64 15.08 36.84
CA ASP A 1034 -23.67 15.51 38.23
C ASP A 1034 -24.76 14.78 39.03
N ASP A 1035 -25.91 14.50 38.41
CA ASP A 1035 -27.00 13.74 39.03
C ASP A 1035 -26.58 12.29 39.27
N LEU A 1036 -25.90 11.69 38.30
CA LEU A 1036 -25.45 10.30 38.40
C LEU A 1036 -24.33 10.15 39.44
N LYS A 1037 -23.41 11.11 39.54
CA LYS A 1037 -22.33 11.11 40.54
C LYS A 1037 -22.83 11.20 41.99
N LYS A 1038 -23.96 11.89 42.22
CA LYS A 1038 -24.56 12.05 43.56
C LYS A 1038 -25.32 10.81 44.04
N MET A 1039 -25.45 9.78 43.22
CA MET A 1039 -26.22 8.58 43.58
C MET A 1039 -25.46 7.65 44.53
N GLU A 1040 -26.19 7.06 45.46
CA GLU A 1040 -25.67 6.00 46.34
C GLU A 1040 -25.46 4.70 45.56
N HIS A 1041 -24.42 3.95 45.91
CA HIS A 1041 -24.04 2.70 45.26
C HIS A 1041 -25.19 1.68 45.16
N GLY A 1042 -26.03 1.57 46.19
CA GLY A 1042 -27.19 0.66 46.20
C GLY A 1042 -28.21 0.98 45.10
N LYS A 1043 -28.49 2.26 44.84
CA LYS A 1043 -29.42 2.70 43.78
C LYS A 1043 -28.83 2.51 42.39
N LEU A 1044 -27.50 2.64 42.26
CA LEU A 1044 -26.79 2.32 41.01
C LEU A 1044 -26.89 0.81 40.71
N CYS A 1045 -26.70 -0.06 41.71
CA CYS A 1045 -26.88 -1.51 41.54
C CYS A 1045 -28.30 -1.85 41.06
N GLU A 1046 -29.34 -1.24 41.67
CA GLU A 1046 -30.74 -1.45 41.28
C GLU A 1046 -31.06 -0.97 39.86
N ILE A 1047 -30.49 0.17 39.42
CA ILE A 1047 -30.78 0.76 38.10
C ILE A 1047 -30.06 0.00 36.99
N PHE A 1048 -28.78 -0.32 37.20
CA PHE A 1048 -27.91 -0.86 36.17
C PHE A 1048 -27.91 -2.39 36.11
N ASN A 1049 -28.20 -3.08 37.22
CA ASN A 1049 -28.16 -4.55 37.33
C ASN A 1049 -26.87 -5.14 36.72
N MET A 1050 -25.73 -4.57 37.12
CA MET A 1050 -24.38 -4.92 36.62
C MET A 1050 -23.56 -5.60 37.71
N SER A 1051 -22.55 -6.37 37.30
CA SER A 1051 -21.53 -6.93 38.19
C SER A 1051 -20.70 -5.82 38.88
N ASP A 1052 -20.22 -6.07 40.09
CA ASP A 1052 -19.41 -5.12 40.87
C ASP A 1052 -18.17 -4.60 40.11
N SER A 1053 -17.53 -5.43 39.27
CA SER A 1053 -16.40 -5.01 38.43
C SER A 1053 -16.75 -3.84 37.50
N ARG A 1054 -17.94 -3.86 36.88
CA ARG A 1054 -18.39 -2.80 35.95
C ARG A 1054 -18.79 -1.52 36.71
N LEU A 1055 -19.36 -1.67 37.90
CA LEU A 1055 -19.65 -0.54 38.79
C LEU A 1055 -18.36 0.13 39.29
N CYS A 1056 -17.30 -0.66 39.52
CA CYS A 1056 -15.98 -0.15 39.84
C CYS A 1056 -15.41 0.72 38.71
N GLU A 1057 -15.53 0.30 37.45
CA GLU A 1057 -15.12 1.10 36.28
C GLU A 1057 -15.92 2.41 36.16
N ILE A 1058 -17.22 2.40 36.48
CA ILE A 1058 -18.02 3.63 36.56
C ILE A 1058 -17.52 4.55 37.69
N SER A 1059 -17.20 3.98 38.85
CA SER A 1059 -16.62 4.73 39.97
C SER A 1059 -15.26 5.33 39.60
N GLN A 1060 -14.40 4.58 38.89
CA GLN A 1060 -13.13 5.07 38.36
C GLN A 1060 -13.35 6.23 37.38
N PHE A 1061 -14.31 6.13 36.45
CA PHE A 1061 -14.69 7.25 35.59
C PHE A 1061 -15.06 8.51 36.40
N PHE A 1062 -15.84 8.35 37.47
CA PHE A 1062 -16.24 9.48 38.33
C PHE A 1062 -15.14 9.98 39.27
N SER A 1063 -14.12 9.17 39.54
CA SER A 1063 -12.91 9.60 40.24
C SER A 1063 -12.11 10.59 39.40
N HIS A 1064 -12.06 10.36 38.08
CA HIS A 1064 -11.47 11.26 37.09
C HIS A 1064 -12.42 12.42 36.68
N TYR A 1065 -13.70 12.34 37.04
CA TYR A 1065 -14.70 13.39 36.80
C TYR A 1065 -14.47 14.58 37.76
N PHE A 1066 -13.77 15.59 37.27
CA PHE A 1066 -13.58 16.87 37.94
C PHE A 1066 -14.08 18.04 37.08
N ILE A 1067 -14.91 18.89 37.69
CA ILE A 1067 -15.34 20.17 37.10
C ILE A 1067 -14.39 21.24 37.61
N PRO A 1068 -13.60 21.89 36.74
CA PRO A 1068 -12.69 22.90 37.22
C PRO A 1068 -13.43 24.14 37.70
N VAL A 1069 -13.02 24.62 38.87
CA VAL A 1069 -13.47 25.92 39.38
C VAL A 1069 -12.67 26.99 38.67
N LEU A 1070 -13.30 27.65 37.71
CA LEU A 1070 -12.73 28.78 37.00
C LEU A 1070 -12.69 30.00 37.94
N VAL A 1071 -11.53 30.30 38.50
CA VAL A 1071 -11.32 31.58 39.19
C VAL A 1071 -10.88 32.58 38.14
N TYR A 1072 -11.54 33.74 38.09
CA TYR A 1072 -11.14 34.79 37.17
C TYR A 1072 -10.95 36.15 37.82
N LYS A 1073 -9.98 36.89 37.30
CA LYS A 1073 -9.69 38.27 37.73
C LYS A 1073 -9.73 39.16 36.50
N VAL A 1074 -10.50 40.24 36.58
CA VAL A 1074 -10.64 41.18 35.48
C VAL A 1074 -9.83 42.44 35.77
N GLU A 1075 -8.90 42.76 34.88
CA GLU A 1075 -8.14 44.01 34.90
C GLU A 1075 -8.48 44.82 33.65
N HIS A 1076 -8.61 46.14 33.77
CA HIS A 1076 -8.87 47.02 32.63
C HIS A 1076 -7.70 47.96 32.38
N ALA A 1077 -7.46 48.26 31.11
CA ALA A 1077 -6.54 49.32 30.70
C ALA A 1077 -7.15 50.08 29.51
N LEU A 1078 -7.04 51.41 29.50
CA LEU A 1078 -7.36 52.19 28.31
C LEU A 1078 -6.31 51.94 27.24
N GLU A 1079 -6.74 51.50 26.07
CA GLU A 1079 -5.87 51.25 24.91
C GLU A 1079 -5.93 52.42 23.91
N SER A 1080 -7.10 53.06 23.76
CA SER A 1080 -7.33 54.25 22.92
C SER A 1080 -8.63 54.96 23.36
N PRO A 1081 -8.92 56.19 22.88
CA PRO A 1081 -10.16 56.91 23.23
C PRO A 1081 -11.45 56.14 22.93
N GLU A 1082 -11.41 55.19 21.99
CA GLU A 1082 -12.60 54.47 21.49
C GLU A 1082 -12.71 53.03 22.01
N LYS A 1083 -11.69 52.48 22.68
CA LYS A 1083 -11.61 51.05 23.03
C LYS A 1083 -10.97 50.81 24.40
N ILE A 1084 -11.63 49.97 25.20
CA ILE A 1084 -11.15 49.48 26.50
C ILE A 1084 -10.62 48.07 26.32
N LYS A 1085 -9.42 47.79 26.85
CA LYS A 1085 -8.86 46.43 26.89
C LYS A 1085 -9.16 45.79 28.24
N VAL A 1086 -9.88 44.67 28.19
CA VAL A 1086 -10.24 43.84 29.34
C VAL A 1086 -9.31 42.64 29.35
N LYS A 1087 -8.52 42.50 30.41
CA LYS A 1087 -7.70 41.32 30.69
C LYS A 1087 -8.46 40.43 31.66
N ILE A 1088 -8.71 39.19 31.28
CA ILE A 1088 -9.33 38.21 32.16
C ILE A 1088 -8.31 37.12 32.43
N PHE A 1089 -7.91 36.99 33.68
CA PHE A 1089 -7.06 35.90 34.17
C PHE A 1089 -7.93 34.72 34.53
N PHE A 1090 -7.48 33.51 34.27
CA PHE A 1090 -8.18 32.27 34.58
C PHE A 1090 -7.26 31.30 35.30
N GLU A 1091 -7.71 30.71 36.40
CA GLU A 1091 -6.99 29.67 37.15
C GLU A 1091 -7.88 28.40 37.21
N ILE A 1092 -7.28 27.25 36.91
CA ILE A 1092 -7.93 25.93 36.97
C ILE A 1092 -7.39 25.22 38.21
N LYS A 1093 -8.18 25.13 39.27
CA LYS A 1093 -7.77 24.47 40.52
C LYS A 1093 -7.97 22.96 40.42
N LYS A 1094 -6.86 22.21 40.28
CA LYS A 1094 -6.76 20.74 40.24
C LYS A 1094 -7.54 20.09 39.10
N ASP A 1095 -6.91 19.77 37.98
CA ASP A 1095 -7.54 18.94 36.94
C ASP A 1095 -6.65 17.74 36.62
N GLU A 1096 -7.26 16.62 36.23
CA GLU A 1096 -6.50 15.48 35.73
C GLU A 1096 -6.11 15.68 34.27
N GLU A 1097 -4.96 15.13 33.93
CA GLU A 1097 -4.31 15.41 32.65
C GLU A 1097 -4.93 14.66 31.46
N PHE A 1098 -5.43 13.43 31.68
CA PHE A 1098 -5.85 12.52 30.61
C PHE A 1098 -7.37 12.31 30.55
N VAL A 1099 -7.86 12.11 29.33
CA VAL A 1099 -9.27 11.88 29.04
C VAL A 1099 -9.57 10.38 29.05
N HIS A 1100 -10.57 9.98 29.83
CA HIS A 1100 -11.19 8.66 29.73
C HIS A 1100 -12.09 8.58 28.47
N ALA A 1101 -11.57 8.02 27.37
CA ALA A 1101 -12.27 7.87 26.09
C ALA A 1101 -12.03 6.46 25.47
N PRO A 1102 -12.72 5.40 25.94
CA PRO A 1102 -12.42 4.02 25.55
C PRO A 1102 -12.78 3.69 24.08
N LEU A 1103 -13.65 4.49 23.46
CA LEU A 1103 -14.05 4.32 22.06
C LEU A 1103 -13.14 5.08 21.08
N PHE A 1104 -12.26 5.96 21.59
CA PHE A 1104 -11.32 6.72 20.77
C PHE A 1104 -9.96 6.00 20.74
N PRO A 1105 -9.28 5.92 19.58
CA PRO A 1105 -8.12 5.05 19.42
C PRO A 1105 -6.85 5.55 20.09
N THR A 1106 -6.74 6.85 20.36
CA THR A 1106 -5.52 7.48 20.90
C THR A 1106 -5.80 8.09 22.27
N THR A 1107 -4.79 8.09 23.13
CA THR A 1107 -4.86 8.79 24.42
C THR A 1107 -4.93 10.29 24.16
N GLN A 1108 -5.85 10.97 24.84
CA GLN A 1108 -6.06 12.41 24.68
C GLN A 1108 -5.80 13.15 25.98
N ARG A 1109 -5.16 14.31 25.89
CA ARG A 1109 -5.03 15.25 27.00
C ARG A 1109 -6.27 16.13 27.12
N LYS A 1110 -6.62 16.45 28.36
CA LYS A 1110 -7.76 17.33 28.65
C LYS A 1110 -7.37 18.78 28.36
N THR A 1111 -8.05 19.36 27.38
CA THR A 1111 -7.84 20.74 26.93
C THR A 1111 -9.14 21.52 27.04
N TRP A 1112 -9.02 22.78 27.43
CA TRP A 1112 -10.16 23.67 27.64
C TRP A 1112 -10.07 24.87 26.71
N TRP A 1113 -11.19 25.21 26.09
CA TRP A 1113 -11.34 26.41 25.29
C TRP A 1113 -12.09 27.47 26.08
N LEU A 1114 -11.53 28.65 26.14
CA LEU A 1114 -12.15 29.80 26.76
C LEU A 1114 -12.49 30.82 25.70
N ILE A 1115 -13.79 31.03 25.50
CA ILE A 1115 -14.34 31.93 24.50
C ILE A 1115 -15.00 33.08 25.24
N VAL A 1116 -14.55 34.30 24.99
CA VAL A 1116 -15.19 35.51 25.52
C VAL A 1116 -15.89 36.20 24.37
N GLN A 1117 -17.22 36.21 24.40
CA GLN A 1117 -18.04 36.83 23.38
C GLN A 1117 -18.84 38.00 23.96
N ARG A 1118 -19.17 38.95 23.08
CA ARG A 1118 -20.11 40.02 23.36
C ARG A 1118 -21.55 39.59 23.03
N SER A 1119 -22.49 39.91 23.91
CA SER A 1119 -23.90 39.56 23.70
C SER A 1119 -24.58 40.39 22.62
N ASP A 1120 -24.05 41.57 22.29
CA ASP A 1120 -24.69 42.56 21.42
C ASP A 1120 -24.29 42.42 19.94
N ASP A 1121 -23.02 42.15 19.63
CA ASP A 1121 -22.54 42.01 18.25
C ASP A 1121 -21.90 40.64 17.94
N CYS A 1122 -21.95 39.69 18.89
CA CYS A 1122 -21.35 38.37 18.78
C CYS A 1122 -19.83 38.38 18.48
N SER A 1123 -19.14 39.52 18.62
CA SER A 1123 -17.70 39.57 18.52
C SER A 1123 -17.08 38.75 19.65
N PHE A 1124 -16.09 37.92 19.33
CA PHE A 1124 -15.44 37.08 20.34
C PHE A 1124 -13.92 37.02 20.16
N ASP A 1125 -13.26 36.68 21.25
CA ASP A 1125 -11.86 36.27 21.27
C ASP A 1125 -11.76 34.95 22.06
N MET A 1126 -10.73 34.15 21.77
CA MET A 1126 -10.63 32.79 22.29
C MET A 1126 -9.19 32.44 22.67
N GLY A 1127 -9.05 31.67 23.75
CA GLY A 1127 -7.80 31.08 24.19
C GLY A 1127 -7.96 29.61 24.54
N SER A 1128 -6.88 28.84 24.46
CA SER A 1128 -6.80 27.46 24.98
C SER A 1128 -6.05 27.42 26.31
N ILE A 1129 -6.54 26.63 27.27
CA ILE A 1129 -5.89 26.33 28.54
C ILE A 1129 -5.70 24.81 28.64
N GLU A 1130 -4.49 24.38 29.00
CA GLU A 1130 -4.16 22.98 29.25
C GLU A 1130 -4.25 22.68 30.75
N ALA A 1131 -4.70 21.47 31.11
CA ALA A 1131 -4.87 21.04 32.50
C ALA A 1131 -3.54 20.96 33.27
N ALA A 1132 -2.46 20.51 32.63
CA ALA A 1132 -1.13 20.38 33.22
C ALA A 1132 -0.36 21.71 33.18
N GLY A 1133 -0.08 22.31 34.35
CA GLY A 1133 0.84 23.46 34.48
C GLY A 1133 0.21 24.83 34.80
N SER A 1134 -1.07 24.91 35.17
CA SER A 1134 -1.78 26.18 35.37
C SER A 1134 -1.68 26.79 36.78
N GLU A 1135 -0.58 26.62 37.52
CA GLU A 1135 -0.34 27.45 38.72
C GLU A 1135 -0.16 28.94 38.38
N ASN A 1136 0.19 29.27 37.12
CA ASN A 1136 0.48 30.65 36.68
C ASN A 1136 -0.73 31.41 36.08
N GLY A 1137 -1.88 30.77 35.93
CA GLY A 1137 -3.08 31.35 35.32
C GLY A 1137 -2.96 31.71 33.82
N TYR A 1138 -4.08 31.82 33.11
CA TYR A 1138 -4.16 32.18 31.69
C TYR A 1138 -4.77 33.57 31.50
N MET A 1139 -4.12 34.45 30.73
CA MET A 1139 -4.61 35.81 30.48
C MET A 1139 -5.18 35.95 29.07
N LEU A 1140 -6.49 36.19 28.98
CA LEU A 1140 -7.14 36.56 27.72
C LEU A 1140 -7.34 38.08 27.65
N LYS A 1141 -7.03 38.68 26.49
CA LYS A 1141 -7.20 40.11 26.24
C LYS A 1141 -8.37 40.29 25.28
N PHE A 1142 -9.40 41.01 25.70
CA PHE A 1142 -10.58 41.29 24.89
C PHE A 1142 -10.80 42.80 24.80
N THR A 1143 -11.36 43.28 23.69
CA THR A 1143 -11.58 44.72 23.47
C THR A 1143 -13.08 45.04 23.46
N VAL A 1144 -13.48 46.01 24.28
CA VAL A 1144 -14.85 46.50 24.40
C VAL A 1144 -14.92 47.96 23.90
N PRO A 1145 -15.98 48.38 23.19
CA PRO A 1145 -16.15 49.77 22.78
C PRO A 1145 -16.21 50.71 24.00
N ASN A 1146 -15.51 51.84 23.94
CA ASN A 1146 -15.58 52.89 24.95
C ASN A 1146 -16.79 53.81 24.68
N ARG A 1147 -18.01 53.26 24.75
CA ARG A 1147 -19.26 54.00 24.58
C ARG A 1147 -20.08 53.93 25.86
N PRO A 1148 -20.76 55.01 26.28
CA PRO A 1148 -21.61 54.98 27.46
C PRO A 1148 -22.68 53.90 27.33
N GLY A 1149 -22.74 52.97 28.28
CA GLY A 1149 -23.69 51.86 28.26
C GLY A 1149 -23.18 50.57 28.92
N ARG A 1150 -24.09 49.61 29.05
CA ARG A 1150 -23.83 48.28 29.62
C ARG A 1150 -23.60 47.27 28.50
N THR A 1151 -22.43 46.62 28.51
CA THR A 1151 -22.12 45.52 27.60
C THR A 1151 -22.00 44.23 28.39
N THR A 1152 -22.74 43.19 28.02
CA THR A 1152 -22.63 41.87 28.63
C THR A 1152 -21.64 41.01 27.86
N LEU A 1153 -20.61 40.53 28.55
CA LEU A 1153 -19.69 39.52 28.06
C LEU A 1153 -20.17 38.14 28.52
N VAL A 1154 -20.24 37.19 27.59
CA VAL A 1154 -20.49 35.78 27.87
C VAL A 1154 -19.16 35.04 27.74
N ILE A 1155 -18.71 34.43 28.82
CA ILE A 1155 -17.55 33.55 28.85
C ILE A 1155 -18.06 32.12 28.71
N ARG A 1156 -17.72 31.46 27.61
CA ARG A 1156 -17.94 30.02 27.42
C ARG A 1156 -16.65 29.30 27.75
N PHE A 1157 -16.72 28.43 28.75
CA PHE A 1157 -15.63 27.55 29.13
C PHE A 1157 -16.00 26.15 28.66
N MET A 1158 -15.41 25.73 27.54
CA MET A 1158 -15.77 24.49 26.85
C MET A 1158 -14.67 23.45 26.98
N CYS A 1159 -15.04 22.21 27.29
CA CYS A 1159 -14.10 21.09 27.28
C CYS A 1159 -13.88 20.64 25.84
N ASN A 1160 -12.66 20.30 25.44
CA ASN A 1160 -12.41 19.80 24.08
C ASN A 1160 -12.86 18.32 23.90
N SER A 1161 -13.02 17.60 25.01
CA SER A 1161 -13.06 16.12 25.02
C SER A 1161 -14.29 15.50 25.68
N TYR A 1162 -15.02 16.25 26.51
CA TYR A 1162 -16.22 15.77 27.20
C TYR A 1162 -17.41 16.67 26.93
N ARG A 1163 -18.59 16.06 26.80
CA ARG A 1163 -19.87 16.75 26.69
C ARG A 1163 -20.49 16.97 28.06
N GLY A 1164 -21.21 18.07 28.24
CA GLY A 1164 -21.88 18.42 29.50
C GLY A 1164 -20.98 19.06 30.57
N PHE A 1165 -19.70 19.28 30.25
CA PHE A 1165 -18.76 20.02 31.10
C PHE A 1165 -18.72 21.52 30.79
N ASP A 1166 -19.35 21.94 29.70
CA ASP A 1166 -19.31 23.31 29.24
C ASP A 1166 -20.06 24.23 30.21
N ARG A 1167 -19.44 25.35 30.58
CA ARG A 1167 -19.99 26.32 31.53
C ARG A 1167 -20.05 27.71 30.91
N PHE A 1168 -21.09 28.46 31.29
CA PHE A 1168 -21.31 29.83 30.88
C PHE A 1168 -21.20 30.76 32.09
N TYR A 1169 -20.42 31.82 31.95
CA TYR A 1169 -20.31 32.91 32.92
C TYR A 1169 -20.67 34.22 32.25
N TYR A 1170 -21.39 35.08 32.96
CA TYR A 1170 -21.91 36.33 32.43
C TYR A 1170 -21.32 37.50 33.21
N LEU A 1171 -20.66 38.41 32.51
CA LEU A 1171 -20.03 39.60 33.07
C LEU A 1171 -20.64 40.86 32.47
N ASN A 1172 -21.01 41.82 33.30
CA ASN A 1172 -21.42 43.14 32.82
C ASN A 1172 -20.23 44.10 32.90
N VAL A 1173 -19.96 44.77 31.79
CA VAL A 1173 -19.00 45.87 31.70
C VAL A 1173 -19.80 47.14 31.48
N ASP A 1174 -19.88 47.96 32.53
CA ASP A 1174 -20.55 49.26 32.51
C ASP A 1174 -19.51 50.35 32.26
N VAL A 1175 -19.70 51.13 31.20
CA VAL A 1175 -18.82 52.25 30.84
C VAL A 1175 -19.56 53.56 31.11
N GLU A 1176 -19.10 54.33 32.09
CA GLU A 1176 -19.65 55.65 32.46
C GLU A 1176 -18.51 56.67 32.56
N ASP A 1177 -18.55 57.75 31.76
CA ASP A 1177 -17.61 58.89 31.81
C ASP A 1177 -16.11 58.49 31.92
N GLY A 1178 -15.68 57.50 31.14
CA GLY A 1178 -14.30 57.00 31.13
C GLY A 1178 -13.90 56.13 32.31
N LYS A 1179 -14.83 55.83 33.23
CA LYS A 1179 -14.69 54.81 34.29
C LYS A 1179 -15.36 53.51 33.86
N VAL A 1180 -14.64 52.41 34.04
CA VAL A 1180 -15.10 51.05 33.70
C VAL A 1180 -15.43 50.30 34.98
N MET A 1181 -16.70 49.99 35.18
CA MET A 1181 -17.17 49.16 36.29
C MET A 1181 -17.49 47.77 35.76
N ILE A 1182 -16.94 46.74 36.41
CA ILE A 1182 -17.15 45.33 36.01
C ILE A 1182 -17.90 44.63 37.14
N ARG A 1183 -19.06 44.05 36.81
CA ARG A 1183 -19.92 43.36 37.78
C ARG A 1183 -20.29 41.97 37.27
N GLU A 1184 -20.21 40.96 38.14
CA GLU A 1184 -20.82 39.66 37.88
C GLU A 1184 -22.32 39.83 37.62
N ALA A 1185 -22.81 39.26 36.51
CA ALA A 1185 -24.25 39.18 36.31
C ALA A 1185 -24.80 38.10 37.25
N ILE A 1186 -25.76 38.46 38.10
CA ILE A 1186 -26.53 37.48 38.87
C ILE A 1186 -27.26 36.59 37.85
N LYS A 1187 -26.99 35.27 37.87
CA LYS A 1187 -27.68 34.27 37.03
C LYS A 1187 -29.19 34.54 37.06
N SER A 1188 -29.78 34.95 35.94
CA SER A 1188 -31.24 35.03 35.81
C SER A 1188 -31.81 33.62 35.96
N LYS A 1189 -33.03 33.52 36.51
CA LYS A 1189 -33.74 32.27 36.79
C LYS A 1189 -34.17 31.47 35.53
N GLU A 1190 -33.78 31.91 34.32
CA GLU A 1190 -34.32 31.38 33.06
C GLU A 1190 -33.49 30.23 32.45
N ASP A 1191 -32.23 30.01 32.84
CA ASP A 1191 -31.37 28.93 32.30
C ASP A 1191 -31.64 27.55 32.94
N LYS A 1192 -32.90 27.20 33.26
CA LYS A 1192 -33.26 25.86 33.78
C LYS A 1192 -33.71 24.86 32.71
N ASN A 1193 -33.78 25.26 31.44
CA ASN A 1193 -34.41 24.46 30.38
C ASN A 1193 -33.59 24.28 29.09
N ASP A 1194 -32.25 24.34 29.16
CA ASP A 1194 -31.37 23.89 28.06
C ASP A 1194 -30.45 22.75 28.51
#